data_AF-O85356-F1
#
_entry.id   AF-O85356-F1
#
_cell.length_a   1.000
_cell.length_b   1.000
_cell.length_c   1.000
_cell.angle_alpha   90.00
_cell.angle_beta   90.00
_cell.angle_gamma   90.00
#
_symmetry.space_group_name_H-M   'P 1'
#
loop_
_entity.id
_entity.type
_entity.pdbx_description
1 polymer ?
#
loop_
_entity_poly.entity_id
_entity_poly.type
_entity_poly.pdbx_seq_one_letter_code
_entity_poly.pdbx_strand_id
1 'polypeptide(L)'
;MKSKFGKIYIDYLYDHVLEDVKKNIDVNIKEMPVIKEKVENEIFVKCFKSLVYCMNLARVEEKLIGESPEDRYTFFCENEDAIIGGMEKIFPEMKNQISEEIRGKICYLIKVVDDFVNNYKEISKKFLLENEQIKNINVGGDWHNDKSVIIFEFTKGSKIVFKPTHGRNIEFLKGLSTIFLGREYSSLYDSLTTDEGTWVKFIEHKAIKSEAEIKEFYYNYGKLLYMTYILGINDMHYENLLANGVYPVITDVETIFSSYLFFNIHKLEYDAQYNATKKLLYGTMATGLVPVFTMSEYFGGDVSCLSNRGLKIMVEKLENEYRDDMCIKVAEDMVKSDSHLPNNDIDPLDYGKDILQGFNEADEIFRNNKQKIYKYIDDNFDKVESRIILNMTKAYSKILRIKNDVKYRMNPELFKELLGKLKRTNQFNKKVYEHEIAELMNGNIPSFYWSAKEKCVYGPVDSSVEKIMDIKGFDIEDVKDIIEYQTADNIIEEQKNLIENAIISSKVLSINYIEKSGKDKSIKAKPATEKMLRENIDKNIILGKDNTIAWLGLMVNDQEQLEYAMVDWSLYSGISGIGLMYYTEWLNTGDRNAVAVMQLIVNTIKKEYELGRFDTYDISYFCGLTGIYSFIKKVEKIPGIELFGLKESFEKLIEKNIAYTNCYDSLSGVHSAVIYYYGDYKENYFSRKIITSITYHFMENFNMRMMDATFSFASFAHGYTGLMTSLLCMNRVVKDDRFSILIKKAWEKEKKLKVSDFKWVDKRRADGSSSHYWCHGSCGIMQARLFWYKEEF
;
A
#
# COMPACT_ATOMS: atom_id res chain seq x y z
N MET A 1 9.70 6.96 -37.08
CA MET A 1 10.24 5.60 -37.28
C MET A 1 9.63 4.74 -36.19
N LYS A 2 8.65 3.87 -36.47
CA LYS A 2 8.30 2.79 -35.52
C LYS A 2 9.59 1.97 -35.35
N SER A 3 10.05 1.77 -34.12
CA SER A 3 11.29 1.06 -33.83
C SER A 3 11.32 -0.27 -34.59
N LYS A 4 12.33 -0.49 -35.45
CA LYS A 4 12.54 -1.78 -36.12
C LYS A 4 12.99 -2.86 -35.12
N PHE A 5 13.34 -2.48 -33.88
CA PHE A 5 13.91 -3.37 -32.89
C PHE A 5 12.98 -4.55 -32.57
N GLY A 6 13.46 -5.76 -32.87
CA GLY A 6 12.72 -6.99 -32.58
C GLY A 6 11.54 -7.27 -33.51
N LYS A 7 11.22 -6.41 -34.49
CA LYS A 7 10.01 -6.58 -35.34
C LYS A 7 9.97 -7.95 -36.03
N ILE A 8 11.09 -8.39 -36.58
CA ILE A 8 11.24 -9.72 -37.20
C ILE A 8 10.86 -10.85 -36.21
N TYR A 9 11.34 -10.78 -34.97
CA TYR A 9 11.05 -11.79 -33.95
C TYR A 9 9.61 -11.73 -33.45
N ILE A 10 9.05 -10.52 -33.32
CA ILE A 10 7.66 -10.32 -32.92
C ILE A 10 6.74 -10.92 -33.99
N ASP A 11 7.01 -10.69 -35.28
CA ASP A 11 6.25 -11.26 -36.39
C ASP A 11 6.36 -12.79 -36.41
N TYR A 12 7.58 -13.33 -36.20
CA TYR A 12 7.82 -14.76 -36.06
C TYR A 12 7.00 -15.41 -34.92
N LEU A 13 6.97 -14.77 -33.75
CA LEU A 13 6.18 -15.23 -32.61
C LEU A 13 4.67 -15.05 -32.85
N TYR A 14 4.25 -13.96 -33.47
CA TYR A 14 2.86 -13.69 -33.79
C TYR A 14 2.28 -14.78 -34.70
N ASP A 15 2.99 -15.15 -35.76
CA ASP A 15 2.56 -16.20 -36.68
C ASP A 15 2.42 -17.55 -35.98
N HIS A 16 3.38 -17.90 -35.11
CA HIS A 16 3.30 -19.12 -34.32
C HIS A 16 2.11 -19.14 -33.36
N VAL A 17 1.91 -18.07 -32.60
CA VAL A 17 0.79 -17.94 -31.67
C VAL A 17 -0.54 -18.02 -32.43
N LEU A 18 -0.61 -17.40 -33.60
CA LEU A 18 -1.81 -17.42 -34.43
C LEU A 18 -2.12 -18.82 -34.96
N GLU A 19 -1.10 -19.59 -35.36
CA GLU A 19 -1.27 -20.99 -35.72
C GLU A 19 -1.83 -21.82 -34.55
N ASP A 20 -1.36 -21.56 -33.32
CA ASP A 20 -1.86 -22.23 -32.13
C ASP A 20 -3.31 -21.84 -31.78
N VAL A 21 -3.68 -20.56 -31.95
CA VAL A 21 -5.05 -20.08 -31.73
C VAL A 21 -6.02 -20.70 -32.75
N LYS A 22 -5.62 -20.77 -34.03
CA LYS A 22 -6.43 -21.35 -35.11
C LYS A 22 -6.74 -22.84 -34.94
N LYS A 23 -6.00 -23.57 -34.09
CA LYS A 23 -6.32 -24.96 -33.73
C LYS A 23 -7.59 -25.09 -32.88
N ASN A 24 -7.99 -24.01 -32.19
CA ASN A 24 -9.01 -24.06 -31.14
C ASN A 24 -10.26 -23.20 -31.41
N ILE A 25 -10.18 -22.21 -32.29
CA ILE A 25 -11.28 -21.28 -32.60
C ILE A 25 -11.30 -20.98 -34.10
N ASP A 26 -12.49 -20.86 -34.69
CA ASP A 26 -12.67 -20.36 -36.06
C ASP A 26 -12.45 -18.84 -36.08
N VAL A 27 -11.38 -18.38 -36.73
CA VAL A 27 -10.94 -16.98 -36.63
C VAL A 27 -11.52 -16.16 -37.78
N ASN A 28 -12.37 -15.17 -37.46
CA ASN A 28 -12.85 -14.21 -38.44
C ASN A 28 -11.74 -13.25 -38.87
N ILE A 29 -11.19 -13.47 -40.08
CA ILE A 29 -10.02 -12.76 -40.62
C ILE A 29 -10.26 -11.25 -40.78
N LYS A 30 -11.51 -10.78 -40.91
CA LYS A 30 -11.80 -9.38 -41.23
C LYS A 30 -11.45 -8.39 -40.12
N GLU A 31 -11.47 -8.81 -38.85
CA GLU A 31 -11.23 -7.93 -37.69
C GLU A 31 -9.89 -8.19 -37.00
N MET A 32 -9.14 -9.20 -37.48
CA MET A 32 -7.76 -9.47 -37.08
C MET A 32 -6.78 -8.29 -37.17
N PRO A 33 -6.89 -7.34 -38.13
CA PRO A 33 -5.93 -6.23 -38.20
C PRO A 33 -5.91 -5.37 -36.94
N VAL A 34 -7.07 -5.17 -36.29
CA VAL A 34 -7.18 -4.34 -35.07
C VAL A 34 -6.60 -5.08 -33.85
N ILE A 35 -6.75 -6.40 -33.82
CA ILE A 35 -6.19 -7.27 -32.77
C ILE A 35 -4.67 -7.42 -32.93
N LYS A 36 -4.18 -7.51 -34.17
CA LYS A 36 -2.77 -7.77 -34.49
C LYS A 36 -1.81 -6.81 -33.78
N GLU A 37 -2.05 -5.50 -33.85
CA GLU A 37 -1.18 -4.51 -33.20
C GLU A 37 -1.11 -4.70 -31.68
N LYS A 38 -2.20 -5.13 -31.04
CA LYS A 38 -2.23 -5.37 -29.59
C LYS A 38 -1.44 -6.60 -29.20
N VAL A 39 -1.56 -7.67 -29.98
CA VAL A 39 -0.79 -8.90 -29.77
C VAL A 39 0.70 -8.65 -29.97
N GLU A 40 1.08 -7.93 -31.02
CA GLU A 40 2.48 -7.57 -31.27
C GLU A 40 3.07 -6.76 -30.11
N ASN A 41 2.31 -5.81 -29.55
CA ASN A 41 2.76 -5.03 -28.39
C ASN A 41 2.93 -5.89 -27.14
N GLU A 42 1.99 -6.81 -26.86
CA GLU A 42 2.09 -7.75 -25.73
C GLU A 42 3.31 -8.68 -25.86
N ILE A 43 3.55 -9.22 -27.07
CA ILE A 43 4.73 -10.02 -27.37
C ILE A 43 6.01 -9.19 -27.13
N PHE A 44 6.04 -7.97 -27.65
CA PHE A 44 7.19 -7.07 -27.52
C PHE A 44 7.56 -6.83 -26.06
N VAL A 45 6.59 -6.44 -25.22
CA VAL A 45 6.83 -6.17 -23.78
C VAL A 45 7.43 -7.38 -23.07
N LYS A 46 7.00 -8.59 -23.43
CA LYS A 46 7.46 -9.84 -22.80
C LYS A 46 8.85 -10.28 -23.26
N CYS A 47 9.23 -10.02 -24.51
CA CYS A 47 10.52 -10.45 -25.07
C CYS A 47 11.58 -9.33 -25.08
N PHE A 48 11.20 -8.07 -24.83
CA PHE A 48 12.08 -6.91 -24.97
C PHE A 48 13.43 -7.06 -24.26
N LYS A 49 13.43 -7.41 -22.96
CA LYS A 49 14.67 -7.60 -22.17
C LYS A 49 15.57 -8.69 -22.75
N SER A 50 14.96 -9.73 -23.31
CA SER A 50 15.66 -10.86 -23.92
C SER A 50 16.29 -10.47 -25.26
N LEU A 51 15.59 -9.63 -26.06
CA LEU A 51 16.14 -9.06 -27.30
C LEU A 51 17.34 -8.16 -27.01
N VAL A 52 17.25 -7.28 -26.00
CA VAL A 52 18.38 -6.43 -25.56
C VAL A 52 19.58 -7.28 -25.13
N TYR A 53 19.34 -8.39 -24.43
CA TYR A 53 20.38 -9.33 -24.04
C TYR A 53 21.04 -10.01 -25.23
N CYS A 54 20.26 -10.57 -26.17
CA CYS A 54 20.79 -11.21 -27.36
C CYS A 54 21.63 -10.25 -28.22
N MET A 55 21.18 -9.01 -28.39
CA MET A 55 21.96 -8.00 -29.10
C MET A 55 23.30 -7.72 -28.43
N ASN A 56 23.30 -7.50 -27.11
CA ASN A 56 24.53 -7.25 -26.36
C ASN A 56 25.48 -8.46 -26.38
N LEU A 57 24.93 -9.68 -26.32
CA LEU A 57 25.73 -10.90 -26.45
C LEU A 57 26.37 -11.00 -27.83
N ALA A 58 25.60 -10.80 -28.91
CA ALA A 58 26.10 -10.81 -30.27
C ALA A 58 27.16 -9.71 -30.51
N ARG A 59 27.01 -8.55 -29.88
CA ARG A 59 28.01 -7.47 -29.87
C ARG A 59 29.32 -7.92 -29.23
N VAL A 60 29.26 -8.50 -28.02
CA VAL A 60 30.44 -8.96 -27.28
C VAL A 60 31.13 -10.14 -27.98
N GLU A 61 30.36 -10.98 -28.68
CA GLU A 61 30.88 -12.08 -29.49
C GLU A 61 31.34 -11.64 -30.90
N GLU A 62 31.34 -10.34 -31.20
CA GLU A 62 31.75 -9.75 -32.50
C GLU A 62 31.00 -10.31 -33.72
N LYS A 63 29.72 -10.69 -33.54
CA LYS A 63 28.86 -11.26 -34.60
C LYS A 63 28.04 -10.22 -35.37
N LEU A 64 27.99 -8.98 -34.88
CA LEU A 64 27.25 -7.90 -35.52
C LEU A 64 28.13 -7.19 -36.55
N ILE A 65 27.59 -6.96 -37.76
CA ILE A 65 28.31 -6.31 -38.86
C ILE A 65 27.96 -4.81 -38.88
N GLY A 66 28.98 -3.94 -38.87
CA GLY A 66 28.80 -2.49 -38.95
C GLY A 66 29.98 -1.72 -38.36
N GLU A 67 30.30 -0.56 -38.94
CA GLU A 67 31.42 0.28 -38.49
C GLU A 67 31.07 1.03 -37.20
N SER A 68 29.83 1.52 -37.08
CA SER A 68 29.31 2.20 -35.89
C SER A 68 28.40 1.31 -35.02
N PRO A 69 28.23 1.64 -33.73
CA PRO A 69 27.20 1.06 -32.85
C PRO A 69 25.79 1.06 -33.46
N GLU A 70 25.45 2.11 -34.20
CA GLU A 70 24.18 2.30 -34.90
C GLU A 70 24.05 1.36 -36.12
N ASP A 71 25.13 1.14 -36.86
CA ASP A 71 25.16 0.19 -37.98
C ASP A 71 24.98 -1.24 -37.46
N ARG A 72 25.65 -1.60 -36.37
CA ARG A 72 25.53 -2.93 -35.75
C ARG A 72 24.16 -3.17 -35.13
N TYR A 73 23.54 -2.13 -34.56
CA TYR A 73 22.13 -2.16 -34.15
C TYR A 73 21.21 -2.42 -35.34
N THR A 74 21.42 -1.71 -36.45
CA THR A 74 20.62 -1.87 -37.67
C THR A 74 20.78 -3.28 -38.23
N PHE A 75 22.01 -3.80 -38.28
CA PHE A 75 22.28 -5.18 -38.68
C PHE A 75 21.53 -6.18 -37.80
N PHE A 76 21.56 -6.01 -36.47
CA PHE A 76 20.76 -6.85 -35.58
C PHE A 76 19.28 -6.78 -35.94
N CYS A 77 18.71 -5.57 -36.09
CA CYS A 77 17.29 -5.37 -36.39
C CYS A 77 16.81 -5.98 -37.73
N GLU A 78 17.70 -6.13 -38.71
CA GLU A 78 17.35 -6.53 -40.08
C GLU A 78 17.78 -7.95 -40.44
N ASN A 79 18.68 -8.56 -39.66
CA ASN A 79 19.19 -9.91 -39.93
C ASN A 79 18.42 -10.98 -39.15
N GLU A 80 17.71 -11.85 -39.86
CA GLU A 80 16.90 -12.92 -39.26
C GLU A 80 17.73 -13.90 -38.42
N ASP A 81 18.93 -14.30 -38.85
CA ASP A 81 19.77 -15.24 -38.10
C ASP A 81 20.29 -14.62 -36.79
N ALA A 82 20.68 -13.34 -36.83
CA ALA A 82 21.14 -12.61 -35.65
C ALA A 82 20.04 -12.47 -34.59
N ILE A 83 18.80 -12.19 -35.01
CA ILE A 83 17.66 -12.06 -34.10
C ILE A 83 17.04 -13.41 -33.75
N ILE A 84 16.48 -14.13 -34.72
CA ILE A 84 15.72 -15.36 -34.48
C ILE A 84 16.67 -16.46 -34.02
N GLY A 85 17.76 -16.70 -34.75
CA GLY A 85 18.76 -17.70 -34.39
C GLY A 85 19.41 -17.42 -33.03
N GLY A 86 19.71 -16.15 -32.74
CA GLY A 86 20.18 -15.71 -31.42
C GLY A 86 19.16 -15.99 -30.31
N MET A 87 17.90 -15.61 -30.51
CA MET A 87 16.83 -15.84 -29.53
C MET A 87 16.54 -17.32 -29.31
N GLU A 88 16.44 -18.14 -30.36
CA GLU A 88 16.18 -19.58 -30.24
C GLU A 88 17.35 -20.32 -29.57
N LYS A 89 18.58 -19.87 -29.81
CA LYS A 89 19.77 -20.45 -29.16
C LYS A 89 19.82 -20.16 -27.66
N ILE A 90 19.52 -18.92 -27.25
CA ILE A 90 19.66 -18.48 -25.86
C ILE A 90 18.39 -18.74 -25.04
N PHE A 91 17.22 -18.65 -25.68
CA PHE A 91 15.90 -18.80 -25.07
C PHE A 91 15.04 -19.81 -25.88
N PRO A 92 15.43 -21.08 -25.94
CA PRO A 92 14.77 -22.09 -26.79
C PRO A 92 13.28 -22.27 -26.50
N GLU A 93 12.87 -22.12 -25.23
CA GLU A 93 11.47 -22.27 -24.81
C GLU A 93 10.65 -20.97 -24.90
N MET A 94 11.24 -19.84 -25.30
CA MET A 94 10.54 -18.53 -25.33
C MET A 94 9.29 -18.60 -26.20
N LYS A 95 9.38 -19.26 -27.34
CA LYS A 95 8.29 -19.40 -28.30
C LYS A 95 7.06 -20.06 -27.66
N ASN A 96 7.27 -21.19 -26.97
CA ASN A 96 6.22 -21.91 -26.25
C ASN A 96 5.69 -21.09 -25.06
N GLN A 97 6.58 -20.51 -24.25
CA GLN A 97 6.22 -19.70 -23.09
C GLN A 97 5.32 -18.51 -23.47
N ILE A 98 5.67 -17.79 -24.55
CA ILE A 98 4.88 -16.66 -25.02
C ILE A 98 3.54 -17.13 -25.57
N SER A 99 3.49 -18.23 -26.33
CA SER A 99 2.23 -18.81 -26.83
C SER A 99 1.28 -19.15 -25.68
N GLU A 100 1.77 -19.83 -24.64
CA GLU A 100 0.98 -20.18 -23.46
C GLU A 100 0.42 -18.95 -22.72
N GLU A 101 1.22 -17.89 -22.56
CA GLU A 101 0.84 -16.67 -21.85
C GLU A 101 -0.16 -15.75 -22.57
N ILE A 102 -0.30 -15.88 -23.90
CA ILE A 102 -1.10 -14.94 -24.71
C ILE A 102 -2.22 -15.60 -25.51
N ARG A 103 -2.19 -16.92 -25.75
CA ARG A 103 -3.23 -17.58 -26.58
C ARG A 103 -4.63 -17.29 -26.06
N GLY A 104 -4.84 -17.38 -24.73
CA GLY A 104 -6.14 -17.20 -24.11
C GLY A 104 -6.65 -15.77 -24.27
N LYS A 105 -5.73 -14.80 -24.16
CA LYS A 105 -6.00 -13.37 -24.33
C LYS A 105 -6.44 -13.04 -25.75
N ILE A 106 -5.82 -13.66 -26.74
CA ILE A 106 -6.20 -13.52 -28.15
C ILE A 106 -7.56 -14.15 -28.41
N CYS A 107 -7.77 -15.37 -27.91
CA CYS A 107 -9.07 -16.04 -27.98
C CYS A 107 -10.18 -15.18 -27.37
N TYR A 108 -9.91 -14.54 -26.23
CA TYR A 108 -10.82 -13.60 -25.59
C TYR A 108 -11.10 -12.38 -26.48
N LEU A 109 -10.07 -11.71 -27.00
CA LEU A 109 -10.25 -10.54 -27.88
C LEU A 109 -11.09 -10.88 -29.12
N ILE A 110 -10.88 -12.04 -29.73
CA ILE A 110 -11.68 -12.52 -30.87
C ILE A 110 -13.15 -12.68 -30.45
N LYS A 111 -13.42 -13.35 -29.33
CA LYS A 111 -14.80 -13.55 -28.82
C LYS A 111 -15.54 -12.24 -28.56
N VAL A 112 -14.88 -11.24 -27.96
CA VAL A 112 -15.51 -9.93 -27.69
C VAL A 112 -15.83 -9.19 -28.98
N VAL A 113 -14.95 -9.29 -29.97
CA VAL A 113 -15.15 -8.70 -31.29
C VAL A 113 -16.29 -9.41 -32.04
N ASP A 114 -16.34 -10.74 -32.00
CA ASP A 114 -17.46 -11.51 -32.56
C ASP A 114 -18.79 -11.20 -31.84
N ASP A 115 -18.77 -11.03 -30.52
CA ASP A 115 -19.94 -10.60 -29.74
C ASP A 115 -20.46 -9.24 -30.21
N PHE A 116 -19.56 -8.29 -30.47
CA PHE A 116 -19.92 -6.99 -31.04
C PHE A 116 -20.58 -7.13 -32.42
N VAL A 117 -20.00 -7.93 -33.31
CA VAL A 117 -20.54 -8.12 -34.68
C VAL A 117 -21.90 -8.79 -34.64
N ASN A 118 -22.04 -9.85 -33.84
CA ASN A 118 -23.28 -10.62 -33.73
C ASN A 118 -24.41 -9.80 -33.10
N ASN A 119 -24.09 -8.92 -32.15
CA ASN A 119 -25.05 -8.09 -31.42
C ASN A 119 -25.07 -6.62 -31.88
N TYR A 120 -24.45 -6.31 -33.03
CA TYR A 120 -24.25 -4.93 -33.50
C TYR A 120 -25.54 -4.11 -33.52
N LYS A 121 -26.67 -4.69 -33.93
CA LYS A 121 -27.96 -3.97 -34.01
C LYS A 121 -28.43 -3.48 -32.63
N GLU A 122 -28.31 -4.30 -31.60
CA GLU A 122 -28.75 -3.96 -30.25
C GLU A 122 -27.77 -2.99 -29.58
N ILE A 123 -26.48 -3.26 -29.70
CA ILE A 123 -25.39 -2.40 -29.20
C ILE A 123 -25.49 -1.02 -29.87
N SER A 124 -25.60 -0.97 -31.20
CA SER A 124 -25.71 0.28 -31.96
C SER A 124 -26.93 1.09 -31.58
N LYS A 125 -28.08 0.43 -31.32
CA LYS A 125 -29.29 1.13 -30.87
C LYS A 125 -29.13 1.68 -29.46
N LYS A 126 -28.52 0.90 -28.55
CA LYS A 126 -28.35 1.27 -27.14
C LYS A 126 -27.34 2.40 -26.94
N PHE A 127 -26.24 2.38 -27.68
CA PHE A 127 -25.12 3.32 -27.54
C PHE A 127 -24.99 4.32 -28.69
N LEU A 128 -25.99 4.39 -29.58
CA LEU A 128 -26.10 5.37 -30.67
C LEU A 128 -24.94 5.31 -31.70
N LEU A 129 -24.50 4.10 -32.07
CA LEU A 129 -23.32 3.86 -32.94
C LEU A 129 -23.67 3.68 -34.43
N GLU A 130 -24.66 4.41 -34.94
CA GLU A 130 -25.18 4.20 -36.30
C GLU A 130 -24.10 4.42 -37.39
N ASN A 131 -23.87 3.38 -38.19
CA ASN A 131 -22.87 3.35 -39.28
C ASN A 131 -21.43 3.61 -38.81
N GLU A 132 -21.07 3.11 -37.64
CA GLU A 132 -19.71 3.17 -37.11
C GLU A 132 -18.97 1.83 -37.26
N GLN A 133 -17.73 1.89 -37.72
CA GLN A 133 -16.80 0.74 -37.74
C GLN A 133 -15.78 0.85 -36.61
N ILE A 134 -15.31 -0.29 -36.12
CA ILE A 134 -14.23 -0.38 -35.13
C ILE A 134 -12.97 0.22 -35.77
N LYS A 135 -12.42 1.25 -35.13
CA LYS A 135 -11.15 1.89 -35.51
C LYS A 135 -9.98 1.30 -34.72
N ASN A 136 -10.17 1.09 -33.42
CA ASN A 136 -9.14 0.61 -32.50
C ASN A 136 -9.79 -0.08 -31.29
N ILE A 137 -9.05 -1.00 -30.68
CA ILE A 137 -9.40 -1.61 -29.38
C ILE A 137 -8.25 -1.38 -28.41
N ASN A 138 -8.55 -1.00 -27.17
CA ASN A 138 -7.55 -0.79 -26.13
C ASN A 138 -7.87 -1.67 -24.93
N VAL A 139 -6.85 -2.31 -24.36
CA VAL A 139 -6.96 -3.02 -23.10
C VAL A 139 -6.92 -1.98 -21.99
N GLY A 140 -7.97 -1.92 -21.17
CA GLY A 140 -8.21 -0.87 -20.19
C GLY A 140 -7.89 -1.25 -18.73
N GLY A 141 -7.50 -2.50 -18.47
CA GLY A 141 -7.18 -2.98 -17.13
C GLY A 141 -6.28 -4.20 -17.14
N ASP A 142 -6.04 -4.76 -15.95
CA ASP A 142 -5.20 -5.95 -15.81
C ASP A 142 -5.84 -7.20 -16.41
N TRP A 143 -4.99 -8.13 -16.84
CA TRP A 143 -5.41 -9.44 -17.30
C TRP A 143 -5.66 -10.37 -16.11
N HIS A 144 -6.89 -10.88 -16.01
CA HIS A 144 -7.34 -11.85 -15.02
C HIS A 144 -7.95 -13.04 -15.75
N ASN A 145 -7.39 -14.25 -15.59
CA ASN A 145 -7.82 -15.44 -16.32
C ASN A 145 -8.01 -15.18 -17.81
N ASP A 146 -7.00 -14.54 -18.42
CA ASP A 146 -6.96 -14.15 -19.83
C ASP A 146 -8.05 -13.17 -20.29
N LYS A 147 -8.79 -12.54 -19.37
CA LYS A 147 -9.79 -11.51 -19.66
C LYS A 147 -9.36 -10.15 -19.11
N SER A 148 -9.79 -9.08 -19.76
CA SER A 148 -9.57 -7.71 -19.30
C SER A 148 -10.67 -6.79 -19.84
N VAL A 149 -10.80 -5.59 -19.28
CA VAL A 149 -11.70 -4.56 -19.81
C VAL A 149 -11.21 -4.12 -21.19
N ILE A 150 -12.10 -4.07 -22.19
CA ILE A 150 -11.77 -3.64 -23.56
C ILE A 150 -12.50 -2.35 -23.90
N ILE A 151 -11.77 -1.34 -24.36
CA ILE A 151 -12.32 -0.06 -24.82
C ILE A 151 -12.32 -0.05 -26.34
N PHE A 152 -13.49 0.03 -26.93
CA PHE A 152 -13.68 0.14 -28.37
C PHE A 152 -13.72 1.61 -28.77
N GLU A 153 -12.90 1.98 -29.74
CA GLU A 153 -12.92 3.29 -30.38
C GLU A 153 -13.39 3.13 -31.82
N PHE A 154 -14.35 3.95 -32.21
CA PHE A 154 -14.98 3.86 -33.52
C PHE A 154 -14.51 4.98 -34.46
N THR A 155 -14.75 4.75 -35.76
CA THR A 155 -14.36 5.67 -36.85
C THR A 155 -14.86 7.11 -36.69
N LYS A 156 -16.02 7.36 -36.06
CA LYS A 156 -16.54 8.72 -35.83
C LYS A 156 -16.14 9.31 -34.48
N GLY A 157 -15.33 8.60 -33.69
CA GLY A 157 -14.81 9.04 -32.40
C GLY A 157 -15.58 8.53 -31.19
N SER A 158 -16.76 7.93 -31.38
CA SER A 158 -17.53 7.30 -30.30
C SER A 158 -16.72 6.20 -29.62
N LYS A 159 -17.02 5.95 -28.35
CA LYS A 159 -16.38 4.90 -27.55
C LYS A 159 -17.41 4.11 -26.74
N ILE A 160 -17.15 2.82 -26.56
CA ILE A 160 -17.86 1.95 -25.62
C ILE A 160 -16.87 1.07 -24.88
N VAL A 161 -17.25 0.59 -23.71
CA VAL A 161 -16.42 -0.29 -22.88
C VAL A 161 -17.08 -1.67 -22.84
N PHE A 162 -16.29 -2.73 -23.00
CA PHE A 162 -16.71 -4.10 -22.72
C PHE A 162 -16.04 -4.57 -21.42
N LYS A 163 -16.84 -5.11 -20.51
CA LYS A 163 -16.37 -5.71 -19.27
C LYS A 163 -16.69 -7.21 -19.26
N PRO A 164 -15.73 -8.08 -18.91
CA PRO A 164 -15.92 -9.53 -18.87
C PRO A 164 -16.73 -10.01 -17.65
N THR A 165 -17.79 -9.30 -17.28
CA THR A 165 -18.66 -9.60 -16.14
C THR A 165 -20.12 -9.60 -16.59
N HIS A 166 -21.03 -10.12 -15.76
CA HIS A 166 -22.46 -10.13 -16.07
C HIS A 166 -23.18 -8.78 -15.83
N GLY A 167 -22.46 -7.72 -15.46
CA GLY A 167 -23.00 -6.37 -15.29
C GLY A 167 -23.91 -6.17 -14.07
N ARG A 168 -24.10 -7.20 -13.24
CA ARG A 168 -25.03 -7.15 -12.09
C ARG A 168 -24.67 -6.08 -11.07
N ASN A 169 -23.37 -5.91 -10.77
CA ASN A 169 -22.91 -4.86 -9.87
C ASN A 169 -23.14 -3.45 -10.46
N ILE A 170 -23.03 -3.29 -11.78
CA ILE A 170 -23.29 -2.01 -12.47
C ILE A 170 -24.77 -1.65 -12.32
N GLU A 171 -25.67 -2.59 -12.59
CA GLU A 171 -27.11 -2.38 -12.43
C GLU A 171 -27.52 -2.16 -10.96
N PHE A 172 -26.86 -2.85 -10.02
CA PHE A 172 -27.03 -2.63 -8.58
C PHE A 172 -26.65 -1.20 -8.19
N LEU A 173 -25.48 -0.74 -8.59
CA LEU A 173 -25.01 0.61 -8.30
C LEU A 173 -25.88 1.67 -9.00
N LYS A 174 -26.34 1.40 -10.23
CA LYS A 174 -27.25 2.28 -10.98
C LYS A 174 -28.56 2.54 -10.23
N GLY A 175 -29.14 1.50 -9.63
CA GLY A 175 -30.38 1.65 -8.86
C GLY A 175 -30.19 2.50 -7.60
N LEU A 176 -29.12 2.25 -6.83
CA LEU A 176 -28.82 3.04 -5.64
C LEU A 176 -28.41 4.48 -5.96
N SER A 177 -27.57 4.68 -6.96
CA SER A 177 -27.13 6.01 -7.38
C SER A 177 -28.28 6.88 -7.88
N THR A 178 -29.35 6.29 -8.42
CA THR A 178 -30.58 7.03 -8.74
C THR A 178 -31.22 7.66 -7.50
N ILE A 179 -31.09 7.04 -6.32
CA ILE A 179 -31.63 7.55 -5.06
C ILE A 179 -30.77 8.69 -4.51
N PHE A 180 -29.44 8.55 -4.55
CA PHE A 180 -28.51 9.52 -3.96
C PHE A 180 -28.17 10.70 -4.88
N LEU A 181 -28.02 10.45 -6.18
CA LEU A 181 -27.47 11.39 -7.18
C LEU A 181 -28.44 11.69 -8.33
N GLY A 182 -29.58 10.99 -8.41
CA GLY A 182 -30.62 11.23 -9.41
C GLY A 182 -30.41 10.49 -10.73
N ARG A 183 -31.37 10.68 -11.66
CA ARG A 183 -31.44 9.93 -12.93
C ARG A 183 -30.36 10.32 -13.94
N GLU A 184 -29.92 11.57 -13.93
CA GLU A 184 -28.87 12.04 -14.83
C GLU A 184 -27.56 11.29 -14.55
N TYR A 185 -27.16 11.24 -13.27
CA TYR A 185 -26.02 10.46 -12.82
C TYR A 185 -26.16 8.97 -13.12
N SER A 186 -27.31 8.36 -12.82
CA SER A 186 -27.47 6.91 -13.02
C SER A 186 -27.48 6.49 -14.50
N SER A 187 -27.80 7.40 -15.43
CA SER A 187 -27.69 7.16 -16.87
C SER A 187 -26.23 7.00 -17.37
N LEU A 188 -25.24 7.33 -16.54
CA LEU A 188 -23.83 7.08 -16.82
C LEU A 188 -23.51 5.58 -16.72
N TYR A 189 -24.27 4.83 -15.93
CA TYR A 189 -24.14 3.37 -15.79
C TYR A 189 -25.06 2.61 -16.77
N ASP A 190 -25.39 3.20 -17.92
CA ASP A 190 -26.13 2.49 -18.95
C ASP A 190 -25.30 1.33 -19.52
N SER A 191 -25.88 0.14 -19.45
CA SER A 191 -25.24 -1.10 -19.84
C SER A 191 -26.15 -2.00 -20.69
N LEU A 192 -25.55 -2.97 -21.37
CA LEU A 192 -26.19 -4.05 -22.12
C LEU A 192 -25.38 -5.33 -21.92
N THR A 193 -25.97 -6.32 -21.28
CA THR A 193 -25.34 -7.63 -21.05
C THR A 193 -25.65 -8.61 -22.18
N THR A 194 -24.61 -9.27 -22.68
CA THR A 194 -24.65 -10.39 -23.64
C THR A 194 -24.16 -11.67 -22.94
N ASP A 195 -24.07 -12.77 -23.70
CA ASP A 195 -23.56 -14.04 -23.16
C ASP A 195 -22.06 -13.99 -22.83
N GLU A 196 -21.29 -13.13 -23.52
CA GLU A 196 -19.83 -13.00 -23.32
C GLU A 196 -19.46 -12.01 -22.21
N GLY A 197 -20.32 -11.03 -21.90
CA GLY A 197 -20.05 -10.01 -20.88
C GLY A 197 -21.00 -8.83 -20.95
N THR A 198 -20.55 -7.65 -20.54
CA THR A 198 -21.39 -6.44 -20.48
C THR A 198 -20.75 -5.29 -21.24
N TRP A 199 -21.50 -4.76 -22.19
CA TRP A 199 -21.23 -3.49 -22.85
C TRP A 199 -21.69 -2.34 -21.95
N VAL A 200 -20.83 -1.36 -21.74
CA VAL A 200 -21.03 -0.24 -20.84
C VAL A 200 -20.75 1.05 -21.60
N LYS A 201 -21.56 2.07 -21.33
CA LYS A 201 -21.34 3.42 -21.83
C LYS A 201 -19.95 3.92 -21.45
N PHE A 202 -19.20 4.46 -22.42
CA PHE A 202 -17.93 5.11 -22.13
C PHE A 202 -18.16 6.45 -21.43
N ILE A 203 -17.46 6.69 -20.33
CA ILE A 203 -17.52 7.95 -19.58
C ILE A 203 -16.37 8.83 -20.03
N GLU A 204 -16.69 9.95 -20.67
CA GLU A 204 -15.69 10.93 -21.05
C GLU A 204 -15.27 11.78 -19.84
N HIS A 205 -13.99 12.11 -19.73
CA HIS A 205 -13.57 13.19 -18.84
C HIS A 205 -14.08 14.52 -19.38
N LYS A 206 -14.80 15.27 -18.56
CA LYS A 206 -15.33 16.60 -18.90
C LYS A 206 -14.89 17.58 -17.82
N ALA A 207 -13.84 18.33 -18.12
CA ALA A 207 -13.31 19.35 -17.23
C ALA A 207 -14.29 20.53 -17.07
N ILE A 208 -14.28 21.12 -15.88
CA ILE A 208 -15.06 22.28 -15.48
C ILE A 208 -14.14 23.48 -15.22
N LYS A 209 -14.62 24.69 -15.50
CA LYS A 209 -13.92 25.94 -15.14
C LYS A 209 -14.68 26.83 -14.15
N SER A 210 -16.00 26.70 -14.03
CA SER A 210 -16.78 27.52 -13.11
C SER A 210 -16.57 27.06 -11.67
N GLU A 211 -16.26 27.99 -10.76
CA GLU A 211 -16.15 27.69 -9.34
C GLU A 211 -17.44 27.07 -8.77
N ALA A 212 -18.61 27.50 -9.25
CA ALA A 212 -19.89 26.96 -8.82
C ALA A 212 -20.06 25.48 -9.21
N GLU A 213 -19.71 25.13 -10.45
CA GLU A 213 -19.78 23.75 -10.94
C GLU A 213 -18.70 22.87 -10.28
N ILE A 214 -17.53 23.42 -9.94
CA ILE A 214 -16.50 22.70 -9.17
C ILE A 214 -16.99 22.40 -7.75
N LYS A 215 -17.63 23.36 -7.08
CA LYS A 215 -18.27 23.11 -5.78
C LYS A 215 -19.34 22.03 -5.88
N GLU A 216 -20.16 22.08 -6.94
CA GLU A 216 -21.17 21.06 -7.20
C GLU A 216 -20.55 19.67 -7.42
N PHE A 217 -19.42 19.58 -8.14
CA PHE A 217 -18.66 18.34 -8.29
C PHE A 217 -18.25 17.74 -6.94
N TYR A 218 -17.61 18.53 -6.07
CA TYR A 218 -17.15 18.04 -4.77
C TYR A 218 -18.29 17.81 -3.78
N TYR A 219 -19.41 18.49 -3.95
CA TYR A 219 -20.64 18.15 -3.24
C TYR A 219 -21.22 16.81 -3.71
N ASN A 220 -21.27 16.53 -5.02
CA ASN A 220 -21.65 15.20 -5.53
C ASN A 220 -20.62 14.12 -5.15
N TYR A 221 -19.35 14.50 -4.98
CA TYR A 221 -18.30 13.64 -4.42
C TYR A 221 -18.62 13.19 -3.00
N GLY A 222 -19.09 14.09 -2.15
CA GLY A 222 -19.57 13.75 -0.81
C GLY A 222 -20.69 12.72 -0.81
N LYS A 223 -21.64 12.84 -1.76
CA LYS A 223 -22.74 11.88 -1.93
C LYS A 223 -22.24 10.51 -2.40
N LEU A 224 -21.30 10.49 -3.36
CA LEU A 224 -20.64 9.27 -3.82
C LEU A 224 -19.84 8.60 -2.69
N LEU A 225 -19.12 9.38 -1.88
CA LEU A 225 -18.36 8.90 -0.73
C LEU A 225 -19.28 8.22 0.29
N TYR A 226 -20.44 8.82 0.60
CA TYR A 226 -21.41 8.18 1.48
C TYR A 226 -21.96 6.87 0.91
N MET A 227 -22.32 6.86 -0.38
CA MET A 227 -22.84 5.66 -1.04
C MET A 227 -21.82 4.51 -1.05
N THR A 228 -20.56 4.79 -1.37
CA THR A 228 -19.47 3.79 -1.36
C THR A 228 -19.17 3.31 0.05
N TYR A 229 -19.21 4.21 1.04
CA TYR A 229 -19.07 3.90 2.47
C TYR A 229 -20.11 2.89 2.97
N ILE A 230 -21.41 3.12 2.73
CA ILE A 230 -22.47 2.19 3.19
C ILE A 230 -22.53 0.89 2.39
N LEU A 231 -21.85 0.82 1.24
CA LEU A 231 -21.73 -0.39 0.43
C LEU A 231 -20.45 -1.17 0.70
N GLY A 232 -19.58 -0.71 1.62
CA GLY A 232 -18.32 -1.36 1.91
C GLY A 232 -17.42 -1.52 0.68
N ILE A 233 -17.54 -0.59 -0.27
CA ILE A 233 -16.69 -0.52 -1.46
C ILE A 233 -15.31 -0.05 -1.02
N ASN A 234 -14.25 -0.72 -1.48
CA ASN A 234 -12.85 -0.35 -1.28
C ASN A 234 -12.12 -0.24 -2.62
N ASP A 235 -10.82 0.11 -2.58
CA ASP A 235 -9.94 0.16 -3.77
C ASP A 235 -10.35 1.23 -4.81
N MET A 236 -11.03 2.30 -4.37
CA MET A 236 -11.36 3.46 -5.22
C MET A 236 -10.18 4.44 -5.28
N HIS A 237 -9.12 4.05 -5.97
CA HIS A 237 -7.99 4.92 -6.28
C HIS A 237 -8.31 5.88 -7.43
N TYR A 238 -7.46 6.90 -7.63
CA TYR A 238 -7.64 7.93 -8.65
C TYR A 238 -7.87 7.37 -10.07
N GLU A 239 -7.30 6.22 -10.43
CA GLU A 239 -7.54 5.57 -11.72
C GLU A 239 -8.99 5.07 -11.91
N ASN A 240 -9.71 4.83 -10.82
CA ASN A 240 -11.07 4.29 -10.81
C ASN A 240 -12.16 5.37 -10.73
N LEU A 241 -11.78 6.65 -10.77
CA LEU A 241 -12.70 7.78 -10.79
C LEU A 241 -12.51 8.64 -12.04
N LEU A 242 -13.61 9.01 -12.68
CA LEU A 242 -13.63 9.96 -13.79
C LEU A 242 -14.48 11.18 -13.43
N ALA A 243 -13.94 12.38 -13.72
CA ALA A 243 -14.71 13.60 -13.62
C ALA A 243 -15.51 13.85 -14.90
N ASN A 244 -16.84 13.76 -14.82
CA ASN A 244 -17.76 14.01 -15.93
C ASN A 244 -18.64 15.23 -15.62
N GLY A 245 -18.11 16.43 -15.85
CA GLY A 245 -18.80 17.65 -15.46
C GLY A 245 -18.96 17.65 -13.96
N VAL A 246 -20.16 17.96 -13.45
CA VAL A 246 -20.45 18.05 -12.01
C VAL A 246 -20.52 16.69 -11.31
N TYR A 247 -20.23 15.60 -12.02
CA TYR A 247 -20.37 14.24 -11.50
C TYR A 247 -19.02 13.51 -11.39
N PRO A 248 -18.62 13.10 -10.18
CA PRO A 248 -17.56 12.12 -9.98
C PRO A 248 -18.12 10.72 -10.23
N VAL A 249 -17.57 9.98 -11.19
CA VAL A 249 -18.11 8.69 -11.63
C VAL A 249 -17.10 7.59 -11.35
N ILE A 250 -17.46 6.60 -10.55
CA ILE A 250 -16.61 5.42 -10.35
C ILE A 250 -16.76 4.47 -11.53
N THR A 251 -15.64 4.06 -12.11
CA THR A 251 -15.63 3.16 -13.25
C THR A 251 -15.61 1.71 -12.83
N ASP A 252 -15.00 1.39 -11.69
CA ASP A 252 -14.96 0.04 -11.16
C ASP A 252 -15.91 -0.14 -9.97
N VAL A 253 -16.66 -1.24 -10.00
CA VAL A 253 -17.76 -1.53 -9.07
C VAL A 253 -17.74 -2.98 -8.61
N GLU A 254 -16.64 -3.69 -8.83
CA GLU A 254 -16.52 -5.09 -8.46
C GLU A 254 -16.31 -5.31 -6.96
N THR A 255 -15.91 -4.29 -6.20
CA THR A 255 -15.57 -4.41 -4.76
C THR A 255 -16.75 -4.11 -3.81
N ILE A 256 -18.00 -4.15 -4.29
CA ILE A 256 -19.18 -4.00 -3.42
C ILE A 256 -19.14 -5.04 -2.29
N PHE A 257 -19.32 -4.61 -1.04
CA PHE A 257 -19.22 -5.40 0.20
C PHE A 257 -17.84 -6.01 0.52
N SER A 258 -16.79 -5.67 -0.24
CA SER A 258 -15.47 -6.28 -0.05
C SER A 258 -14.89 -5.99 1.34
N SER A 259 -15.10 -4.77 1.89
CA SER A 259 -14.64 -4.45 3.24
C SER A 259 -15.39 -5.21 4.34
N TYR A 260 -16.65 -5.60 4.10
CA TYR A 260 -17.47 -6.34 5.05
C TYR A 260 -17.01 -7.79 5.16
N LEU A 261 -16.69 -8.39 4.02
CA LEU A 261 -16.22 -9.77 3.91
C LEU A 261 -14.83 -9.99 4.53
N PHE A 262 -14.08 -8.92 4.82
CA PHE A 262 -12.75 -9.01 5.42
C PHE A 262 -12.73 -9.85 6.70
N PHE A 263 -13.74 -9.72 7.57
CA PHE A 263 -13.79 -10.42 8.86
C PHE A 263 -14.15 -11.90 8.72
N ASN A 264 -14.71 -12.32 7.59
CA ASN A 264 -14.98 -13.72 7.31
C ASN A 264 -13.76 -14.44 6.72
N ILE A 265 -12.81 -13.70 6.15
CA ILE A 265 -11.62 -14.25 5.48
C ILE A 265 -10.33 -14.06 6.31
N HIS A 266 -10.30 -13.09 7.23
CA HIS A 266 -9.17 -12.85 8.13
C HIS A 266 -9.52 -13.20 9.57
N LYS A 267 -8.56 -13.81 10.26
CA LYS A 267 -8.64 -14.05 11.70
C LYS A 267 -7.99 -12.88 12.45
N LEU A 268 -8.71 -12.32 13.41
CA LEU A 268 -8.18 -11.35 14.36
C LEU A 268 -8.02 -12.05 15.71
N GLU A 269 -6.95 -11.72 16.44
CA GLU A 269 -6.49 -12.52 17.57
C GLU A 269 -7.13 -12.12 18.91
N TYR A 270 -7.72 -10.93 18.99
CA TYR A 270 -8.44 -10.40 20.16
C TYR A 270 -9.43 -9.29 19.81
N ASP A 271 -10.34 -8.98 20.73
CA ASP A 271 -11.51 -8.14 20.45
C ASP A 271 -11.18 -6.67 20.20
N ALA A 272 -10.21 -6.07 20.91
CA ALA A 272 -9.83 -4.68 20.66
C ALA A 272 -9.21 -4.50 19.27
N GLN A 273 -8.43 -5.48 18.80
CA GLN A 273 -7.94 -5.51 17.42
C GLN A 273 -9.10 -5.63 16.42
N TYR A 274 -10.08 -6.49 16.70
CA TYR A 274 -11.30 -6.59 15.91
C TYR A 274 -12.03 -5.25 15.81
N ASN A 275 -12.29 -4.60 16.93
CA ASN A 275 -13.00 -3.32 16.97
C ASN A 275 -12.22 -2.19 16.29
N ALA A 276 -10.89 -2.15 16.44
CA ALA A 276 -10.05 -1.17 15.75
C ALA A 276 -10.05 -1.38 14.23
N THR A 277 -9.90 -2.63 13.78
CA THR A 277 -9.97 -2.99 12.38
C THR A 277 -11.35 -2.70 11.79
N LYS A 278 -12.42 -2.96 12.56
CA LYS A 278 -13.82 -2.65 12.18
C LYS A 278 -14.01 -1.16 11.95
N LYS A 279 -13.50 -0.31 12.85
CA LYS A 279 -13.57 1.16 12.69
C LYS A 279 -12.87 1.63 11.40
N LEU A 280 -11.76 1.01 11.01
CA LEU A 280 -11.04 1.34 9.78
C LEU A 280 -11.80 0.85 8.54
N LEU A 281 -12.14 -0.44 8.49
CA LEU A 281 -12.71 -1.09 7.30
C LEU A 281 -14.16 -0.73 7.03
N TYR A 282 -14.93 -0.42 8.07
CA TYR A 282 -16.30 0.08 7.92
C TYR A 282 -16.32 1.61 7.87
N GLY A 283 -15.16 2.27 7.85
CA GLY A 283 -14.99 3.71 7.80
C GLY A 283 -14.84 4.25 6.37
N THR A 284 -14.99 5.56 6.21
CA THR A 284 -14.82 6.28 4.93
C THR A 284 -13.41 6.16 4.37
N MET A 285 -12.40 6.02 5.22
CA MET A 285 -11.00 5.81 4.82
C MET A 285 -10.79 4.51 4.02
N ALA A 286 -11.59 3.46 4.27
CA ALA A 286 -11.46 2.21 3.55
C ALA A 286 -11.90 2.28 2.08
N THR A 287 -12.64 3.33 1.71
CA THR A 287 -13.12 3.49 0.32
C THR A 287 -11.99 3.73 -0.67
N GLY A 288 -10.93 4.45 -0.26
CA GLY A 288 -9.90 4.98 -1.16
C GLY A 288 -10.21 6.37 -1.72
N LEU A 289 -11.44 6.87 -1.54
CA LEU A 289 -11.84 8.20 -2.03
C LEU A 289 -11.30 9.36 -1.17
N VAL A 290 -10.84 9.12 0.05
CA VAL A 290 -10.20 10.15 0.88
C VAL A 290 -8.71 9.82 1.04
N PRO A 291 -7.82 10.81 1.27
CA PRO A 291 -6.40 10.57 1.43
C PRO A 291 -6.11 9.48 2.44
N VAL A 292 -5.37 8.45 2.02
CA VAL A 292 -4.99 7.30 2.86
C VAL A 292 -3.49 7.34 3.16
N PHE A 293 -3.15 7.45 4.43
CA PHE A 293 -1.75 7.62 4.86
C PHE A 293 -0.96 6.32 4.91
N THR A 294 -1.59 5.17 5.16
CA THR A 294 -0.92 3.88 5.45
C THR A 294 0.01 3.34 4.36
N MET A 295 -0.21 3.67 3.07
CA MET A 295 0.49 3.01 1.94
C MET A 295 1.12 3.98 0.93
N SER A 296 1.35 5.24 1.32
CA SER A 296 1.83 6.28 0.41
C SER A 296 3.15 5.91 -0.30
N GLU A 297 4.18 5.41 0.39
CA GLU A 297 5.45 4.99 -0.25
C GLU A 297 5.24 3.81 -1.19
N TYR A 298 4.48 2.82 -0.70
CA TYR A 298 4.25 1.61 -1.45
C TYR A 298 3.68 1.94 -2.82
N PHE A 299 2.81 2.95 -2.91
CA PHE A 299 2.27 3.46 -4.16
C PHE A 299 3.12 4.52 -4.85
N GLY A 300 3.93 5.27 -4.11
CA GLY A 300 4.74 6.40 -4.61
C GLY A 300 4.12 7.77 -4.32
N GLY A 301 3.02 7.83 -3.57
CA GLY A 301 2.27 9.03 -3.24
C GLY A 301 0.85 8.69 -2.79
N ASP A 302 0.05 9.72 -2.56
CA ASP A 302 -1.38 9.55 -2.28
C ASP A 302 -2.11 9.10 -3.55
N VAL A 303 -2.71 7.90 -3.48
CA VAL A 303 -3.52 7.29 -4.56
C VAL A 303 -5.00 7.61 -4.42
N SER A 304 -5.40 8.39 -3.42
CA SER A 304 -6.80 8.78 -3.27
C SER A 304 -7.28 9.63 -4.43
N CYS A 305 -8.58 9.60 -4.65
CA CYS A 305 -9.24 10.43 -5.65
C CYS A 305 -9.24 11.95 -5.32
N LEU A 306 -8.63 12.37 -4.19
CA LEU A 306 -8.39 13.79 -3.87
C LEU A 306 -6.91 14.20 -4.09
N SER A 307 -6.07 13.31 -4.59
CA SER A 307 -4.67 13.60 -4.91
C SER A 307 -4.51 14.32 -6.26
N ASN A 308 -3.68 15.36 -6.32
CA ASN A 308 -3.33 16.07 -7.56
C ASN A 308 -1.80 16.17 -7.80
N ARG A 309 -1.00 15.40 -7.04
CA ARG A 309 0.47 15.52 -7.00
C ARG A 309 1.22 14.52 -7.87
N GLY A 310 0.52 13.49 -8.33
CA GLY A 310 1.13 12.35 -9.01
C GLY A 310 1.82 11.39 -8.06
N LEU A 311 2.28 10.27 -8.63
CA LEU A 311 2.97 9.18 -7.95
C LEU A 311 4.42 9.06 -8.42
N LYS A 312 5.33 9.02 -7.46
CA LYS A 312 6.75 8.81 -7.69
C LYS A 312 7.00 7.32 -7.82
N ILE A 313 7.32 6.87 -9.04
CA ILE A 313 7.49 5.44 -9.33
C ILE A 313 8.87 5.16 -9.90
N MET A 314 9.35 3.92 -9.71
CA MET A 314 10.57 3.43 -10.35
C MET A 314 10.23 2.79 -11.70
N VAL A 315 10.70 3.40 -12.77
CA VAL A 315 10.49 2.92 -14.15
C VAL A 315 11.79 2.44 -14.77
N GLU A 316 11.67 1.54 -15.74
CA GLU A 316 12.78 1.06 -16.56
C GLU A 316 12.86 1.98 -17.80
N LYS A 317 13.94 2.75 -17.93
CA LYS A 317 14.26 3.62 -19.09
C LYS A 317 15.37 3.00 -19.93
N LEU A 318 15.41 3.38 -21.21
CA LEU A 318 16.50 2.98 -22.10
C LEU A 318 17.62 4.01 -22.10
N GLU A 319 18.86 3.52 -22.10
CA GLU A 319 20.05 4.28 -22.45
C GLU A 319 20.63 3.73 -23.75
N ASN A 320 21.28 4.61 -24.53
CA ASN A 320 21.83 4.30 -25.86
C ASN A 320 20.80 3.67 -26.82
N GLU A 321 19.61 4.27 -26.90
CA GLU A 321 18.60 3.86 -27.88
C GLU A 321 19.17 3.87 -29.31
N TYR A 322 18.76 2.89 -30.12
CA TYR A 322 19.20 2.70 -31.52
C TYR A 322 20.70 2.36 -31.69
N ARG A 323 21.34 1.83 -30.65
CA ARG A 323 22.73 1.37 -30.67
C ARG A 323 22.88 -0.05 -30.14
N ASP A 324 23.95 -0.72 -30.52
CA ASP A 324 24.25 -2.10 -30.10
C ASP A 324 24.66 -2.24 -28.62
N ASP A 325 24.98 -1.10 -27.98
CA ASP A 325 25.24 -0.94 -26.54
C ASP A 325 24.01 -0.44 -25.76
N MET A 326 22.79 -0.59 -26.32
CA MET A 326 21.53 -0.28 -25.65
C MET A 326 21.37 -1.08 -24.35
N CYS A 327 20.98 -0.41 -23.27
CA CYS A 327 20.78 -1.03 -21.97
C CYS A 327 19.58 -0.43 -21.22
N ILE A 328 19.13 -1.16 -20.20
CA ILE A 328 17.99 -0.76 -19.36
C ILE A 328 18.52 -0.22 -18.05
N LYS A 329 18.06 0.98 -17.69
CA LYS A 329 18.36 1.65 -16.43
C LYS A 329 17.08 1.89 -15.64
N VAL A 330 17.16 1.67 -14.33
CA VAL A 330 16.06 2.03 -13.42
C VAL A 330 16.20 3.50 -13.04
N ALA A 331 15.16 4.28 -13.23
CA ALA A 331 15.11 5.69 -12.88
C ALA A 331 13.80 6.03 -12.16
N GLU A 332 13.84 7.09 -11.34
CA GLU A 332 12.63 7.68 -10.77
C GLU A 332 11.85 8.44 -11.86
N ASP A 333 10.52 8.33 -11.82
CA ASP A 333 9.61 9.09 -12.66
C ASP A 333 8.40 9.59 -11.86
N MET A 334 7.77 10.65 -12.37
CA MET A 334 6.58 11.26 -11.78
C MET A 334 5.40 11.01 -12.72
N VAL A 335 4.51 10.09 -12.36
CA VAL A 335 3.30 9.82 -13.14
C VAL A 335 2.16 10.63 -12.56
N LYS A 336 1.47 11.39 -13.41
CA LYS A 336 0.27 12.15 -13.04
C LYS A 336 -0.84 11.82 -14.03
N SER A 337 -1.99 11.38 -13.50
CA SER A 337 -3.26 11.32 -14.22
C SER A 337 -4.17 12.39 -13.65
N ASP A 338 -4.98 12.98 -14.51
CA ASP A 338 -5.88 14.08 -14.16
C ASP A 338 -7.35 13.76 -14.47
N SER A 339 -7.64 12.53 -14.94
CA SER A 339 -8.99 12.16 -15.37
C SER A 339 -10.02 12.14 -14.24
N HIS A 340 -9.58 12.02 -12.99
CA HIS A 340 -10.42 12.07 -11.80
C HIS A 340 -10.69 13.49 -11.30
N LEU A 341 -9.93 14.47 -11.79
CA LEU A 341 -10.03 15.86 -11.37
C LEU A 341 -10.99 16.63 -12.27
N PRO A 342 -11.94 17.42 -11.71
CA PRO A 342 -12.80 18.28 -12.51
C PRO A 342 -12.01 19.45 -13.11
N ASN A 343 -10.88 19.81 -12.49
CA ASN A 343 -9.99 20.88 -12.91
C ASN A 343 -8.57 20.63 -12.36
N ASN A 344 -7.54 20.80 -13.18
CA ASN A 344 -6.16 20.44 -12.83
C ASN A 344 -5.39 21.57 -12.14
N ASP A 345 -5.95 22.78 -12.15
CA ASP A 345 -5.32 24.00 -11.62
C ASP A 345 -5.71 24.28 -10.15
N ILE A 346 -6.58 23.44 -9.57
CA ILE A 346 -7.08 23.58 -8.20
C ILE A 346 -6.57 22.44 -7.30
N ASP A 347 -6.53 22.69 -5.99
CA ASP A 347 -6.30 21.63 -5.00
C ASP A 347 -7.66 21.05 -4.56
N PRO A 348 -7.95 19.76 -4.81
CA PRO A 348 -9.19 19.11 -4.38
C PRO A 348 -9.45 19.26 -2.88
N LEU A 349 -8.38 19.34 -2.08
CA LEU A 349 -8.48 19.46 -0.63
C LEU A 349 -9.13 20.80 -0.21
N ASP A 350 -9.16 21.82 -1.07
CA ASP A 350 -9.83 23.11 -0.80
C ASP A 350 -11.35 23.01 -0.73
N TYR A 351 -11.93 21.95 -1.26
CA TYR A 351 -13.37 21.73 -1.31
C TYR A 351 -13.88 20.76 -0.22
N GLY A 352 -13.10 20.54 0.85
CA GLY A 352 -13.50 19.65 1.95
C GLY A 352 -14.85 20.00 2.60
N LYS A 353 -15.23 21.29 2.60
CA LYS A 353 -16.55 21.72 3.09
C LYS A 353 -17.69 21.24 2.19
N ASP A 354 -17.52 21.35 0.88
CA ASP A 354 -18.50 20.91 -0.11
C ASP A 354 -18.67 19.38 -0.05
N ILE A 355 -17.56 18.64 0.10
CA ILE A 355 -17.57 17.18 0.33
C ILE A 355 -18.39 16.83 1.58
N LEU A 356 -18.14 17.49 2.71
CA LEU A 356 -18.89 17.25 3.95
C LEU A 356 -20.37 17.60 3.81
N GLN A 357 -20.72 18.66 3.08
CA GLN A 357 -22.10 19.02 2.80
C GLN A 357 -22.80 17.94 1.97
N GLY A 358 -22.15 17.43 0.92
CA GLY A 358 -22.67 16.33 0.11
C GLY A 358 -22.85 15.04 0.89
N PHE A 359 -21.88 14.71 1.76
CA PHE A 359 -21.94 13.55 2.64
C PHE A 359 -23.12 13.63 3.62
N ASN A 360 -23.35 14.81 4.22
CA ASN A 360 -24.49 15.07 5.09
C ASN A 360 -25.83 14.89 4.36
N GLU A 361 -25.96 15.43 3.15
CA GLU A 361 -27.20 15.28 2.41
C GLU A 361 -27.47 13.83 2.01
N ALA A 362 -26.43 13.06 1.68
CA ALA A 362 -26.60 11.64 1.42
C ALA A 362 -27.07 10.86 2.66
N ASP A 363 -26.59 11.20 3.86
CA ASP A 363 -27.12 10.64 5.12
C ASP A 363 -28.61 10.99 5.31
N GLU A 364 -29.00 12.24 5.05
CA GLU A 364 -30.42 12.65 5.10
C GLU A 364 -31.28 11.90 4.08
N ILE A 365 -30.79 11.76 2.84
CA ILE A 365 -31.46 10.97 1.79
C ILE A 365 -31.61 9.51 2.25
N PHE A 366 -30.57 8.92 2.83
CA PHE A 366 -30.61 7.56 3.35
C PHE A 366 -31.67 7.43 4.44
N ARG A 367 -31.67 8.30 5.46
CA ARG A 367 -32.64 8.27 6.56
C ARG A 367 -34.07 8.38 6.05
N ASN A 368 -34.33 9.29 5.11
CA ASN A 368 -35.64 9.50 4.50
C ASN A 368 -36.10 8.33 3.61
N ASN A 369 -35.18 7.52 3.09
CA ASN A 369 -35.46 6.41 2.18
C ASN A 369 -35.04 5.04 2.72
N LYS A 370 -34.75 4.92 4.02
CA LYS A 370 -34.10 3.74 4.64
C LYS A 370 -34.74 2.41 4.24
N GLN A 371 -36.07 2.33 4.39
CA GLN A 371 -36.83 1.11 4.05
C GLN A 371 -36.76 0.77 2.56
N LYS A 372 -36.79 1.78 1.68
CA LYS A 372 -36.68 1.60 0.23
C LYS A 372 -35.28 1.11 -0.15
N ILE A 373 -34.24 1.65 0.48
CA ILE A 373 -32.85 1.26 0.25
C ILE A 373 -32.62 -0.17 0.74
N TYR A 374 -33.03 -0.51 1.97
CA TYR A 374 -32.92 -1.88 2.48
C TYR A 374 -33.67 -2.88 1.61
N LYS A 375 -34.90 -2.56 1.19
CA LYS A 375 -35.64 -3.41 0.25
C LYS A 375 -34.90 -3.57 -1.07
N TYR A 376 -34.32 -2.51 -1.61
CA TYR A 376 -33.54 -2.59 -2.85
C TYR A 376 -32.30 -3.49 -2.69
N ILE A 377 -31.56 -3.34 -1.59
CA ILE A 377 -30.38 -4.18 -1.31
C ILE A 377 -30.80 -5.64 -1.18
N ASP A 378 -31.86 -5.92 -0.41
CA ASP A 378 -32.42 -7.27 -0.20
C ASP A 378 -32.86 -7.92 -1.52
N ASP A 379 -33.68 -7.22 -2.32
CA ASP A 379 -34.18 -7.70 -3.62
C ASP A 379 -33.05 -7.96 -4.65
N ASN A 380 -31.83 -7.46 -4.41
CA ASN A 380 -30.70 -7.60 -5.32
C ASN A 380 -29.43 -8.22 -4.68
N PHE A 381 -29.48 -8.65 -3.43
CA PHE A 381 -28.32 -9.15 -2.69
C PHE A 381 -27.67 -10.37 -3.39
N ASP A 382 -28.49 -11.34 -3.80
CA ASP A 382 -28.06 -12.55 -4.51
C ASP A 382 -27.44 -12.28 -5.90
N LYS A 383 -27.53 -11.04 -6.40
CA LYS A 383 -26.97 -10.62 -7.69
C LYS A 383 -25.55 -10.06 -7.55
N VAL A 384 -25.12 -9.68 -6.35
CA VAL A 384 -23.81 -9.07 -6.12
C VAL A 384 -22.71 -10.13 -6.19
N GLU A 385 -21.67 -9.80 -6.94
CA GLU A 385 -20.41 -10.54 -7.02
C GLU A 385 -19.29 -9.61 -6.56
N SER A 386 -18.68 -9.90 -5.41
CA SER A 386 -17.67 -9.05 -4.78
C SER A 386 -16.27 -9.55 -5.08
N ARG A 387 -15.39 -8.71 -5.63
CA ARG A 387 -13.96 -8.98 -5.70
C ARG A 387 -13.35 -8.85 -4.30
N ILE A 388 -12.64 -9.90 -3.90
CA ILE A 388 -11.90 -9.97 -2.64
C ILE A 388 -10.42 -9.71 -2.90
N ILE A 389 -9.91 -8.64 -2.30
CA ILE A 389 -8.50 -8.26 -2.40
C ILE A 389 -7.72 -8.99 -1.32
N LEU A 390 -7.19 -10.17 -1.65
CA LEU A 390 -6.29 -10.92 -0.76
C LEU A 390 -4.87 -10.36 -0.77
N ASN A 391 -4.48 -9.68 -1.84
CA ASN A 391 -3.17 -9.04 -1.99
C ASN A 391 -3.26 -7.91 -3.02
N MET A 392 -2.40 -6.91 -2.90
CA MET A 392 -2.42 -5.73 -3.77
C MET A 392 -1.92 -6.06 -5.18
N THR A 393 -2.65 -5.58 -6.20
CA THR A 393 -2.33 -5.75 -7.63
C THR A 393 -0.92 -5.28 -7.99
N LYS A 394 -0.42 -4.21 -7.37
CA LYS A 394 0.95 -3.70 -7.57
C LYS A 394 2.03 -4.75 -7.24
N ALA A 395 1.80 -5.61 -6.24
CA ALA A 395 2.72 -6.68 -5.90
C ALA A 395 2.80 -7.74 -7.01
N TYR A 396 1.65 -8.15 -7.54
CA TYR A 396 1.58 -9.10 -8.66
C TYR A 396 2.18 -8.53 -9.93
N SER A 397 1.87 -7.27 -10.26
CA SER A 397 2.46 -6.57 -11.41
C SER A 397 3.99 -6.56 -11.36
N LYS A 398 4.57 -6.34 -10.17
CA LYS A 398 6.03 -6.41 -9.97
C LYS A 398 6.57 -7.83 -10.23
N ILE A 399 5.87 -8.88 -9.78
CA ILE A 399 6.26 -10.27 -10.02
C ILE A 399 6.21 -10.61 -11.51
N LEU A 400 5.16 -10.19 -12.23
CA LEU A 400 5.05 -10.38 -13.67
C LEU A 400 6.15 -9.62 -14.45
N ARG A 401 6.54 -8.43 -13.99
CA ARG A 401 7.68 -7.71 -14.57
C ARG A 401 9.00 -8.45 -14.38
N ILE A 402 9.20 -9.06 -13.20
CA ILE A 402 10.37 -9.89 -12.89
C ILE A 402 10.39 -11.15 -13.76
N LYS A 403 9.24 -11.76 -14.06
CA LYS A 403 9.13 -12.92 -14.97
C LYS A 403 9.81 -12.68 -16.33
N ASN A 404 9.74 -11.44 -16.82
CA ASN A 404 10.33 -11.04 -18.10
C ASN A 404 11.85 -10.80 -18.04
N ASP A 405 12.49 -10.87 -16.87
CA ASP A 405 13.94 -10.76 -16.78
C ASP A 405 14.64 -11.98 -17.40
N VAL A 406 15.79 -11.73 -18.02
CA VAL A 406 16.60 -12.72 -18.76
C VAL A 406 16.77 -14.03 -18.00
N LYS A 407 17.12 -13.94 -16.70
CA LYS A 407 17.34 -15.11 -15.84
C LYS A 407 16.14 -16.07 -15.79
N TYR A 408 14.93 -15.51 -15.71
CA TYR A 408 13.70 -16.31 -15.57
C TYR A 408 13.19 -16.81 -16.92
N ARG A 409 13.39 -16.03 -17.99
CA ARG A 409 13.10 -16.48 -19.37
C ARG A 409 14.04 -17.60 -19.83
N MET A 410 15.32 -17.57 -19.43
CA MET A 410 16.29 -18.64 -19.70
C MET A 410 16.00 -19.92 -18.91
N ASN A 411 15.52 -19.79 -17.67
CA ASN A 411 15.23 -20.92 -16.79
C ASN A 411 13.91 -20.71 -16.04
N PRO A 412 12.78 -21.16 -16.63
CA PRO A 412 11.45 -21.01 -16.04
C PRO A 412 11.28 -21.65 -14.66
N GLU A 413 12.03 -22.71 -14.35
CA GLU A 413 11.99 -23.35 -13.02
C GLU A 413 12.47 -22.39 -11.92
N LEU A 414 13.39 -21.47 -12.21
CA LEU A 414 13.81 -20.46 -11.23
C LEU A 414 12.67 -19.48 -10.89
N PHE A 415 11.76 -19.23 -11.82
CA PHE A 415 10.61 -18.38 -11.56
C PHE A 415 9.60 -19.13 -10.67
N LYS A 416 9.37 -20.41 -10.96
CA LYS A 416 8.57 -21.29 -10.11
C LYS A 416 9.13 -21.43 -8.70
N GLU A 417 10.45 -21.54 -8.55
CA GLU A 417 11.13 -21.51 -7.25
C GLU A 417 10.98 -20.17 -6.52
N LEU A 418 11.03 -19.05 -7.26
CA LEU A 418 10.79 -17.71 -6.70
C LEU A 418 9.38 -17.64 -6.11
N LEU A 419 8.36 -18.05 -6.89
CA LEU A 419 6.98 -18.13 -6.41
C LEU A 419 6.87 -19.08 -5.20
N GLY A 420 7.57 -20.21 -5.24
CA GLY A 420 7.78 -21.16 -4.15
C GLY A 420 8.18 -20.52 -2.82
N LYS A 421 9.14 -19.60 -2.88
CA LYS A 421 9.72 -18.90 -1.72
C LYS A 421 8.88 -17.71 -1.26
N LEU A 422 8.00 -17.19 -2.11
CA LEU A 422 7.09 -16.09 -1.76
C LEU A 422 5.90 -16.54 -0.90
N LYS A 423 5.80 -17.83 -0.57
CA LYS A 423 4.82 -18.36 0.39
C LYS A 423 4.91 -17.61 1.71
N ARG A 424 3.99 -16.69 1.94
CA ARG A 424 3.95 -15.85 3.14
C ARG A 424 3.55 -16.67 4.36
N THR A 425 4.11 -16.31 5.51
CA THR A 425 3.76 -16.86 6.83
C THR A 425 2.30 -16.65 7.25
N ASN A 426 1.57 -15.75 6.56
CA ASN A 426 0.17 -15.42 6.84
C ASN A 426 -0.82 -15.95 5.78
N GLN A 427 -0.36 -16.73 4.79
CA GLN A 427 -1.24 -17.33 3.78
C GLN A 427 -1.63 -18.74 4.23
N PHE A 428 -2.65 -18.81 5.08
CA PHE A 428 -3.09 -20.06 5.70
C PHE A 428 -3.83 -21.01 4.72
N ASN A 429 -4.24 -20.51 3.55
CA ASN A 429 -4.98 -21.31 2.57
C ASN A 429 -4.10 -21.75 1.39
N LYS A 430 -3.82 -23.05 1.32
CA LYS A 430 -3.06 -23.68 0.24
C LYS A 430 -3.66 -23.43 -1.15
N LYS A 431 -4.99 -23.41 -1.26
CA LYS A 431 -5.68 -23.19 -2.55
C LYS A 431 -5.50 -21.78 -3.08
N VAL A 432 -5.51 -20.77 -2.20
CA VAL A 432 -5.23 -19.37 -2.59
C VAL A 432 -3.85 -19.30 -3.24
N TYR A 433 -2.86 -19.89 -2.60
CA TYR A 433 -1.49 -19.91 -3.09
C TYR A 433 -1.33 -20.69 -4.41
N GLU A 434 -1.94 -21.88 -4.52
CA GLU A 434 -1.93 -22.67 -5.76
C GLU A 434 -2.53 -21.86 -6.93
N HIS A 435 -3.62 -21.15 -6.68
CA HIS A 435 -4.28 -20.27 -7.65
C HIS A 435 -3.40 -19.07 -8.04
N GLU A 436 -2.79 -18.37 -7.07
CA GLU A 436 -1.89 -17.25 -7.37
C GLU A 436 -0.72 -17.68 -8.25
N ILE A 437 -0.14 -18.85 -7.99
CA ILE A 437 0.92 -19.40 -8.82
C ILE A 437 0.42 -19.67 -10.24
N ALA A 438 -0.73 -20.33 -10.40
CA ALA A 438 -1.26 -20.65 -11.72
C ALA A 438 -1.45 -19.38 -12.57
N GLU A 439 -2.10 -18.35 -12.03
CA GLU A 439 -2.33 -17.09 -12.73
C GLU A 439 -1.02 -16.36 -13.05
N LEU A 440 -0.08 -16.26 -12.11
CA LEU A 440 1.22 -15.61 -12.35
C LEU A 440 2.06 -16.37 -13.39
N MET A 441 1.98 -17.70 -13.39
CA MET A 441 2.62 -18.57 -14.40
C MET A 441 2.00 -18.38 -15.78
N ASN A 442 0.70 -18.09 -15.88
CA ASN A 442 0.03 -17.75 -17.15
C ASN A 442 0.19 -16.27 -17.54
N GLY A 443 0.83 -15.46 -16.69
CA GLY A 443 1.03 -14.04 -16.96
C GLY A 443 -0.23 -13.21 -16.74
N ASN A 444 -1.06 -13.62 -15.79
CA ASN A 444 -2.26 -12.94 -15.31
C ASN A 444 -2.07 -12.48 -13.86
N ILE A 445 -2.84 -11.46 -13.47
CA ILE A 445 -2.94 -11.01 -12.08
C ILE A 445 -3.99 -11.90 -11.38
N PRO A 446 -3.67 -12.53 -10.24
CA PRO A 446 -4.65 -13.31 -9.48
C PRO A 446 -5.87 -12.48 -9.06
N SER A 447 -7.05 -13.09 -9.14
CA SER A 447 -8.33 -12.45 -8.78
C SER A 447 -9.23 -13.43 -8.05
N PHE A 448 -9.89 -12.95 -6.99
CA PHE A 448 -10.77 -13.75 -6.15
C PHE A 448 -12.12 -13.07 -6.04
N TYR A 449 -13.20 -13.85 -6.08
CA TYR A 449 -14.55 -13.34 -6.05
C TYR A 449 -15.39 -14.10 -5.03
N TRP A 450 -16.36 -13.41 -4.46
CA TRP A 450 -17.39 -13.97 -3.59
C TRP A 450 -18.76 -13.64 -4.16
N SER A 451 -19.73 -14.55 -4.02
CA SER A 451 -21.12 -14.23 -4.31
C SER A 451 -22.04 -14.70 -3.19
N ALA A 452 -23.09 -13.92 -2.95
CA ALA A 452 -24.15 -14.23 -1.99
C ALA A 452 -24.84 -15.57 -2.30
N LYS A 453 -24.99 -15.88 -3.58
CA LYS A 453 -25.60 -17.12 -4.05
C LYS A 453 -24.77 -18.36 -3.69
N GLU A 454 -23.46 -18.31 -3.93
CA GLU A 454 -22.57 -19.48 -3.75
C GLU A 454 -21.96 -19.56 -2.33
N LYS A 455 -22.03 -18.47 -1.54
CA LYS A 455 -21.55 -18.36 -0.14
C LYS A 455 -20.10 -18.83 0.04
N CYS A 456 -19.27 -18.61 -0.96
CA CYS A 456 -17.87 -18.99 -0.94
C CYS A 456 -17.03 -18.00 -1.73
N VAL A 457 -15.74 -17.95 -1.41
CA VAL A 457 -14.76 -17.32 -2.29
C VAL A 457 -14.35 -18.36 -3.33
N TYR A 458 -14.36 -17.95 -4.58
CA TYR A 458 -13.91 -18.71 -5.74
C TYR A 458 -12.90 -17.91 -6.55
N GLY A 459 -12.17 -18.62 -7.39
CA GLY A 459 -11.23 -18.05 -8.33
C GLY A 459 -11.15 -18.91 -9.58
N PRO A 460 -10.69 -18.36 -10.71
CA PRO A 460 -10.54 -19.12 -11.95
C PRO A 460 -9.39 -20.14 -11.89
N VAL A 461 -9.55 -21.37 -12.37
CA VAL A 461 -8.47 -22.36 -12.48
C VAL A 461 -8.61 -23.10 -13.81
N ASP A 462 -7.61 -23.02 -14.68
CA ASP A 462 -7.55 -23.74 -15.96
C ASP A 462 -8.86 -23.68 -16.78
N SER A 463 -9.37 -22.46 -17.02
CA SER A 463 -10.66 -22.18 -17.70
C SER A 463 -11.93 -22.60 -16.95
N SER A 464 -11.82 -23.08 -15.71
CA SER A 464 -12.93 -23.38 -14.80
C SER A 464 -12.99 -22.40 -13.62
N VAL A 465 -14.03 -22.48 -12.79
CA VAL A 465 -14.12 -21.72 -11.55
C VAL A 465 -14.07 -22.70 -10.38
N GLU A 466 -13.13 -22.51 -9.49
CA GLU A 466 -12.96 -23.36 -8.32
C GLU A 466 -13.28 -22.63 -7.02
N LYS A 467 -13.90 -23.36 -6.10
CA LYS A 467 -14.13 -22.92 -4.74
C LYS A 467 -12.85 -23.01 -3.90
N ILE A 468 -12.48 -21.88 -3.31
CA ILE A 468 -11.21 -21.69 -2.57
C ILE A 468 -11.44 -21.72 -1.07
N MET A 469 -12.48 -21.04 -0.57
CA MET A 469 -12.84 -21.05 0.84
C MET A 469 -14.35 -20.87 1.03
N ASP A 470 -14.88 -21.53 2.05
CA ASP A 470 -16.24 -21.29 2.52
C ASP A 470 -16.32 -19.98 3.31
N ILE A 471 -17.30 -19.14 3.00
CA ILE A 471 -17.67 -17.99 3.84
C ILE A 471 -18.99 -18.33 4.51
N LYS A 472 -18.90 -18.72 5.79
CA LYS A 472 -20.07 -18.95 6.63
C LYS A 472 -20.45 -17.64 7.33
N GLY A 473 -21.75 -17.34 7.39
CA GLY A 473 -22.28 -16.22 8.17
C GLY A 473 -21.97 -14.84 7.58
N PHE A 474 -22.14 -14.69 6.27
CA PHE A 474 -22.31 -13.38 5.66
C PHE A 474 -23.58 -13.41 4.80
N ASP A 475 -24.64 -12.80 5.30
CA ASP A 475 -25.94 -12.69 4.65
C ASP A 475 -26.47 -11.25 4.65
N ILE A 476 -27.71 -11.08 4.21
CA ILE A 476 -28.33 -9.76 4.11
C ILE A 476 -28.54 -9.10 5.47
N GLU A 477 -28.71 -9.87 6.55
CA GLU A 477 -28.87 -9.30 7.89
C GLU A 477 -27.54 -8.74 8.39
N ASP A 478 -26.42 -9.41 8.11
CA ASP A 478 -25.08 -8.86 8.38
C ASP A 478 -24.87 -7.52 7.68
N VAL A 479 -25.28 -7.41 6.40
CA VAL A 479 -25.19 -6.14 5.66
C VAL A 479 -26.05 -5.05 6.32
N LYS A 480 -27.27 -5.37 6.75
CA LYS A 480 -28.15 -4.42 7.44
C LYS A 480 -27.58 -3.99 8.79
N ASP A 481 -27.05 -4.92 9.58
CA ASP A 481 -26.41 -4.63 10.86
C ASP A 481 -25.20 -3.71 10.71
N ILE A 482 -24.40 -3.93 9.66
CA ILE A 482 -23.25 -3.08 9.35
C ILE A 482 -23.71 -1.68 8.94
N ILE A 483 -24.70 -1.56 8.04
CA ILE A 483 -25.24 -0.25 7.64
C ILE A 483 -25.86 0.46 8.84
N GLU A 484 -26.56 -0.25 9.73
CA GLU A 484 -27.12 0.33 10.95
C GLU A 484 -26.03 0.89 11.86
N TYR A 485 -24.95 0.13 12.07
CA TYR A 485 -23.76 0.60 12.78
C TYR A 485 -23.16 1.84 12.11
N GLN A 486 -22.95 1.81 10.79
CA GLN A 486 -22.34 2.88 10.03
C GLN A 486 -23.15 4.18 10.00
N THR A 487 -24.48 4.06 10.12
CA THR A 487 -25.43 5.18 10.01
C THR A 487 -25.93 5.67 11.37
N ALA A 488 -25.44 5.09 12.48
CA ALA A 488 -25.65 5.63 13.82
C ALA A 488 -25.08 7.05 13.94
N ASP A 489 -25.79 7.94 14.63
CA ASP A 489 -25.47 9.38 14.67
C ASP A 489 -24.04 9.67 15.15
N ASN A 490 -23.57 8.94 16.17
CA ASN A 490 -22.20 9.09 16.68
C ASN A 490 -21.15 8.59 15.69
N ILE A 491 -21.46 7.54 14.91
CA ILE A 491 -20.55 6.99 13.91
C ILE A 491 -20.47 7.91 12.69
N ILE A 492 -21.61 8.46 12.23
CA ILE A 492 -21.65 9.46 11.17
C ILE A 492 -20.83 10.70 11.55
N GLU A 493 -20.93 11.17 12.79
CA GLU A 493 -20.12 12.28 13.27
C GLU A 493 -18.63 11.91 13.36
N GLU A 494 -18.28 10.71 13.80
CA GLU A 494 -16.90 10.19 13.74
C GLU A 494 -16.37 10.18 12.29
N GLN A 495 -17.16 9.74 11.31
CA GLN A 495 -16.76 9.71 9.90
C GLN A 495 -16.53 11.11 9.32
N LYS A 496 -17.37 12.10 9.66
CA LYS A 496 -17.15 13.50 9.23
C LYS A 496 -15.83 14.06 9.77
N ASN A 497 -15.57 13.81 11.05
CA ASN A 497 -14.30 14.21 11.67
C ASN A 497 -13.10 13.52 11.01
N LEU A 498 -13.23 12.23 10.62
CA LEU A 498 -12.18 11.53 9.89
C LEU A 498 -11.93 12.12 8.50
N ILE A 499 -12.98 12.44 7.73
CA ILE A 499 -12.87 13.11 6.42
C ILE A 499 -12.15 14.45 6.59
N GLU A 500 -12.58 15.28 7.55
CA GLU A 500 -11.97 16.58 7.81
C GLU A 500 -10.50 16.44 8.23
N ASN A 501 -10.20 15.53 9.16
CA ASN A 501 -8.84 15.28 9.62
C ASN A 501 -7.94 14.76 8.50
N ALA A 502 -8.44 13.89 7.62
CA ALA A 502 -7.68 13.40 6.47
C ALA A 502 -7.33 14.52 5.50
N ILE A 503 -8.27 15.41 5.21
CA ILE A 503 -8.07 16.57 4.33
C ILE A 503 -7.10 17.57 4.97
N ILE A 504 -7.30 17.94 6.25
CA ILE A 504 -6.43 18.89 6.96
C ILE A 504 -5.01 18.33 7.09
N SER A 505 -4.86 17.09 7.53
CA SER A 505 -3.56 16.45 7.69
C SER A 505 -2.82 16.40 6.36
N SER A 506 -3.53 16.03 5.28
CA SER A 506 -2.99 16.08 3.93
C SER A 506 -2.50 17.49 3.63
N LYS A 507 -3.33 18.53 3.73
CA LYS A 507 -2.92 19.94 3.49
C LYS A 507 -1.69 20.35 4.28
N VAL A 508 -1.62 20.02 5.57
CA VAL A 508 -0.49 20.37 6.42
C VAL A 508 0.80 19.71 5.94
N LEU A 509 0.73 18.45 5.50
CA LEU A 509 1.87 17.72 4.92
C LEU A 509 2.24 18.21 3.51
N SER A 510 1.25 18.73 2.78
CA SER A 510 1.35 19.24 1.42
C SER A 510 2.12 20.54 1.35
N ILE A 511 2.01 21.33 2.41
CA ILE A 511 2.89 22.44 2.66
C ILE A 511 4.24 21.78 2.93
N ASN A 512 5.02 21.60 1.86
CA ASN A 512 6.48 21.52 2.00
C ASN A 512 6.83 22.48 3.12
N TYR A 513 7.64 22.05 4.09
CA TYR A 513 8.34 22.96 4.98
C TYR A 513 9.30 23.81 4.12
N ILE A 514 8.74 24.63 3.23
CA ILE A 514 9.30 25.89 2.80
C ILE A 514 9.45 26.59 4.13
N GLU A 515 10.68 26.65 4.61
CA GLU A 515 11.06 27.51 5.71
C GLU A 515 10.43 28.87 5.42
N LYS A 516 9.28 29.14 6.04
CA LYS A 516 8.74 30.48 6.05
C LYS A 516 9.81 31.27 6.78
N SER A 517 10.59 32.03 6.01
CA SER A 517 11.31 33.21 6.44
C SER A 517 10.28 34.28 6.85
N GLY A 518 9.46 33.94 7.84
CA GLY A 518 8.38 34.74 8.38
C GLY A 518 8.75 35.09 9.81
N LYS A 519 9.06 36.38 10.02
CA LYS A 519 9.27 37.02 11.32
C LYS A 519 8.48 36.33 12.43
N ASP A 520 9.17 36.02 13.53
CA ASP A 520 8.64 35.64 14.83
C ASP A 520 7.32 36.36 15.13
N LYS A 521 6.21 35.72 14.78
CA LYS A 521 4.98 35.89 15.53
C LYS A 521 5.06 34.81 16.58
N SER A 522 5.46 35.20 17.79
CA SER A 522 5.27 34.40 18.98
C SER A 522 3.78 34.10 19.11
N ILE A 523 3.32 33.02 18.49
CA ILE A 523 2.04 32.42 18.83
C ILE A 523 2.29 31.88 20.22
N LYS A 524 1.89 32.64 21.25
CA LYS A 524 1.68 32.09 22.58
C LYS A 524 0.50 31.14 22.44
N ALA A 525 0.77 29.93 21.96
CA ALA A 525 -0.16 28.82 22.14
C ALA A 525 -0.35 28.73 23.65
N LYS A 526 -1.58 28.99 24.12
CA LYS A 526 -1.95 28.52 25.44
C LYS A 526 -1.72 27.01 25.37
N PRO A 527 -0.93 26.40 26.28
CA PRO A 527 -0.86 24.96 26.34
C PRO A 527 -2.31 24.46 26.39
N ALA A 528 -2.67 23.52 25.50
CA ALA A 528 -3.89 22.77 25.73
C ALA A 528 -3.79 22.28 27.18
N THR A 529 -4.82 22.54 27.99
CA THR A 529 -4.79 22.07 29.37
C THR A 529 -4.61 20.55 29.33
N GLU A 530 -3.77 19.99 30.21
CA GLU A 530 -3.49 18.54 30.25
C GLU A 530 -4.78 17.71 30.22
N LYS A 531 -5.85 18.25 30.81
CA LYS A 531 -7.23 17.74 30.77
C LYS A 531 -7.77 17.53 29.34
N MET A 532 -7.59 18.48 28.43
CA MET A 532 -8.05 18.35 27.03
C MET A 532 -7.31 17.24 26.26
N LEU A 533 -6.03 17.00 26.58
CA LEU A 533 -5.27 15.92 25.94
C LEU A 533 -5.75 14.55 26.44
N ARG A 534 -5.88 14.39 27.77
CA ARG A 534 -6.38 13.16 28.39
C ARG A 534 -7.81 12.83 27.95
N GLU A 535 -8.71 13.82 27.92
CA GLU A 535 -10.08 13.65 27.43
C GLU A 535 -10.13 13.18 25.97
N ASN A 536 -9.20 13.66 25.12
CA ASN A 536 -9.10 13.19 23.74
C ASN A 536 -8.62 11.73 23.66
N ILE A 537 -7.60 11.36 24.44
CA ILE A 537 -7.10 9.98 24.48
C ILE A 537 -8.17 9.02 25.01
N ASP A 538 -8.88 9.40 26.08
CA ASP A 538 -9.96 8.61 26.66
C ASP A 538 -11.14 8.44 25.68
N LYS A 539 -11.53 9.50 24.96
CA LYS A 539 -12.61 9.44 23.97
C LYS A 539 -12.32 8.47 22.82
N ASN A 540 -11.04 8.25 22.51
CA ASN A 540 -10.61 7.38 21.40
C ASN A 540 -10.24 5.95 21.84
N ILE A 541 -10.52 5.58 23.09
CA ILE A 541 -10.33 4.21 23.58
C ILE A 541 -11.19 3.23 22.76
N ILE A 542 -10.57 2.14 22.32
CA ILE A 542 -11.24 1.01 21.68
C ILE A 542 -11.11 -0.21 22.61
N LEU A 543 -12.22 -0.60 23.24
CA LEU A 543 -12.25 -1.72 24.18
C LEU A 543 -12.66 -3.03 23.51
N GLY A 544 -12.01 -4.12 23.88
CA GLY A 544 -12.43 -5.50 23.61
C GLY A 544 -13.28 -6.07 24.76
N LYS A 545 -14.17 -7.03 24.48
CA LYS A 545 -14.94 -7.71 25.56
C LYS A 545 -14.06 -8.68 26.35
N ASP A 546 -12.96 -9.11 25.75
CA ASP A 546 -11.88 -9.89 26.37
C ASP A 546 -10.90 -9.07 27.24
N ASN A 547 -11.26 -7.83 27.60
CA ASN A 547 -10.44 -6.89 28.38
C ASN A 547 -9.12 -6.48 27.71
N THR A 548 -9.08 -6.49 26.38
CA THR A 548 -8.03 -5.83 25.59
C THR A 548 -8.38 -4.38 25.27
N ILE A 549 -7.39 -3.56 24.90
CA ILE A 549 -7.54 -2.15 24.57
C ILE A 549 -6.68 -1.75 23.38
N ALA A 550 -7.16 -0.79 22.60
CA ALA A 550 -6.49 -0.26 21.43
C ALA A 550 -6.76 1.24 21.23
N TRP A 551 -5.91 1.87 20.42
CA TRP A 551 -6.13 3.19 19.86
C TRP A 551 -5.77 3.18 18.37
N LEU A 552 -6.43 4.04 17.60
CA LEU A 552 -6.02 4.40 16.26
C LEU A 552 -5.32 5.76 16.31
N GLY A 553 -4.21 5.90 15.60
CA GLY A 553 -3.40 7.12 15.60
C GLY A 553 -2.73 7.36 14.26
N LEU A 554 -2.37 8.63 14.03
CA LEU A 554 -1.55 9.04 12.90
C LEU A 554 -0.08 8.95 13.35
N MET A 555 0.60 7.90 12.92
CA MET A 555 1.97 7.56 13.29
C MET A 555 2.93 7.90 12.15
N VAL A 556 4.23 7.87 12.42
CA VAL A 556 5.26 7.90 11.38
C VAL A 556 5.84 6.49 11.27
N ASN A 557 5.74 5.87 10.10
CA ASN A 557 6.27 4.52 9.87
C ASN A 557 7.80 4.54 9.68
N ASP A 558 8.42 3.37 9.52
CA ASP A 558 9.88 3.21 9.35
C ASP A 558 10.46 3.93 8.12
N GLN A 559 9.60 4.40 7.23
CA GLN A 559 9.94 5.14 6.03
C GLN A 559 9.74 6.66 6.17
N GLU A 560 9.57 7.15 7.40
CA GLU A 560 9.30 8.56 7.73
C GLU A 560 7.96 9.09 7.17
N GLN A 561 6.99 8.21 6.90
CA GLN A 561 5.69 8.60 6.36
C GLN A 561 4.58 8.56 7.40
N LEU A 562 3.60 9.45 7.26
CA LEU A 562 2.40 9.34 8.07
C LEU A 562 1.63 8.07 7.73
N GLU A 563 1.11 7.41 8.75
CA GLU A 563 0.29 6.21 8.65
C GLU A 563 -0.85 6.31 9.67
N TYR A 564 -2.10 6.16 9.22
CA TYR A 564 -3.25 6.10 10.13
C TYR A 564 -3.56 4.64 10.46
N ALA A 565 -3.05 4.17 11.60
CA ALA A 565 -3.08 2.76 11.98
C ALA A 565 -3.33 2.56 13.47
N MET A 566 -3.45 1.30 13.86
CA MET A 566 -3.44 0.90 15.27
C MET A 566 -2.07 1.23 15.87
N VAL A 567 -2.07 1.86 17.04
CA VAL A 567 -0.83 2.13 17.77
C VAL A 567 -0.13 0.83 18.15
N ASP A 568 1.19 0.81 18.11
CA ASP A 568 1.98 -0.38 18.42
C ASP A 568 2.08 -0.63 19.96
N TRP A 569 2.99 -1.51 20.38
CA TRP A 569 3.21 -1.81 21.81
C TRP A 569 4.34 -1.00 22.43
N SER A 570 5.08 -0.24 21.62
CA SER A 570 6.30 0.43 22.01
C SER A 570 6.06 1.59 22.98
N LEU A 571 7.17 2.13 23.49
CA LEU A 571 7.13 3.37 24.27
C LEU A 571 7.04 4.60 23.38
N TYR A 572 7.63 4.54 22.19
CA TYR A 572 7.75 5.67 21.27
C TYR A 572 6.43 6.05 20.62
N SER A 573 5.67 5.05 20.14
CA SER A 573 4.43 5.28 19.40
C SER A 573 3.29 4.37 19.82
N GLY A 574 3.45 3.65 20.93
CA GLY A 574 2.54 2.56 21.31
C GLY A 574 1.82 2.73 22.64
N ILE A 575 1.04 1.69 22.96
CA ILE A 575 0.23 1.62 24.20
C ILE A 575 1.08 1.65 25.47
N SER A 576 2.37 1.28 25.43
CA SER A 576 3.25 1.42 26.59
C SER A 576 3.59 2.89 26.88
N GLY A 577 3.75 3.71 25.82
CA GLY A 577 3.92 5.16 25.93
C GLY A 577 2.68 5.84 26.52
N ILE A 578 1.51 5.48 26.00
CA ILE A 578 0.21 5.89 26.56
C ILE A 578 0.10 5.44 28.03
N GLY A 579 0.49 4.20 28.33
CA GLY A 579 0.52 3.67 29.69
C GLY A 579 1.40 4.47 30.65
N LEU A 580 2.57 4.96 30.21
CA LEU A 580 3.40 5.86 31.01
C LEU A 580 2.74 7.22 31.29
N MET A 581 1.93 7.72 30.37
CA MET A 581 1.14 8.93 30.61
C MET A 581 0.11 8.68 31.73
N TYR A 582 -0.69 7.61 31.63
CA TYR A 582 -1.66 7.23 32.69
C TYR A 582 -0.96 6.96 34.03
N TYR A 583 0.21 6.35 34.01
CA TYR A 583 1.04 6.15 35.20
C TYR A 583 1.42 7.48 35.86
N THR A 584 1.87 8.44 35.07
CA THR A 584 2.26 9.77 35.56
C THR A 584 1.06 10.53 36.12
N GLU A 585 -0.10 10.41 35.48
CA GLU A 585 -1.33 11.01 35.98
C GLU A 585 -1.80 10.39 37.30
N TRP A 586 -1.75 9.06 37.40
CA TRP A 586 -2.06 8.36 38.65
C TRP A 586 -1.12 8.80 39.79
N LEU A 587 0.18 8.97 39.53
CA LEU A 587 1.12 9.48 40.53
C LEU A 587 0.76 10.88 41.03
N ASN A 588 0.26 11.74 40.13
CA ASN A 588 -0.05 13.13 40.45
C ASN A 588 -1.44 13.31 41.10
N THR A 589 -2.42 12.48 40.73
CA THR A 589 -3.84 12.70 41.07
C THR A 589 -4.47 11.57 41.89
N GLY A 590 -3.92 10.36 41.84
CA GLY A 590 -4.54 9.16 42.38
C GLY A 590 -5.77 8.66 41.61
N ASP A 591 -5.95 9.08 40.34
CA ASP A 591 -7.10 8.69 39.51
C ASP A 591 -7.20 7.16 39.35
N ARG A 592 -8.32 6.59 39.85
CA ARG A 592 -8.59 5.14 39.75
C ARG A 592 -8.90 4.70 38.31
N ASN A 593 -9.42 5.60 37.47
CA ASN A 593 -9.67 5.27 36.07
C ASN A 593 -8.35 5.05 35.31
N ALA A 594 -7.31 5.83 35.62
CA ALA A 594 -5.98 5.60 35.09
C ALA A 594 -5.44 4.20 35.45
N VAL A 595 -5.70 3.69 36.66
CA VAL A 595 -5.34 2.32 37.06
C VAL A 595 -6.08 1.28 36.22
N ALA A 596 -7.39 1.46 36.01
CA ALA A 596 -8.18 0.55 35.18
C ALA A 596 -7.68 0.51 33.73
N VAL A 597 -7.34 1.66 33.14
CA VAL A 597 -6.78 1.72 31.77
C VAL A 597 -5.40 1.06 31.71
N MET A 598 -4.52 1.31 32.68
CA MET A 598 -3.22 0.63 32.74
C MET A 598 -3.36 -0.90 32.84
N GLN A 599 -4.35 -1.41 33.57
CA GLN A 599 -4.62 -2.85 33.62
C GLN A 599 -5.02 -3.41 32.24
N LEU A 600 -5.84 -2.69 31.48
CA LEU A 600 -6.22 -3.10 30.12
C LEU A 600 -5.02 -3.11 29.16
N ILE A 601 -4.12 -2.13 29.29
CA ILE A 601 -2.86 -2.10 28.53
C ILE A 601 -2.00 -3.33 28.87
N VAL A 602 -1.86 -3.67 30.16
CA VAL A 602 -1.16 -4.88 30.62
C VAL A 602 -1.79 -6.15 30.06
N ASN A 603 -3.13 -6.27 30.08
CA ASN A 603 -3.85 -7.42 29.52
C ASN A 603 -3.58 -7.57 28.01
N THR A 604 -3.53 -6.47 27.28
CA THR A 604 -3.27 -6.46 25.84
C THR A 604 -1.83 -6.90 25.54
N ILE A 605 -0.84 -6.37 26.27
CA ILE A 605 0.56 -6.80 26.16
C ILE A 605 0.70 -8.28 26.50
N LYS A 606 0.00 -8.77 27.54
CA LYS A 606 0.00 -10.19 27.92
C LYS A 606 -0.53 -11.07 26.79
N LYS A 607 -1.66 -10.68 26.18
CA LYS A 607 -2.26 -11.41 25.05
C LYS A 607 -1.29 -11.53 23.88
N GLU A 608 -0.61 -10.44 23.55
CA GLU A 608 0.37 -10.39 22.46
C GLU A 608 1.63 -11.22 22.76
N TYR A 609 2.06 -11.23 24.01
CA TYR A 609 3.11 -12.13 24.47
C TYR A 609 2.71 -13.61 24.29
N GLU A 610 1.48 -13.98 24.68
CA GLU A 610 0.97 -15.35 24.53
C GLU A 610 0.84 -15.79 23.05
N LEU A 611 0.66 -14.83 22.13
CA LEU A 611 0.64 -15.06 20.68
C LEU A 611 2.05 -15.19 20.07
N GLY A 612 3.11 -15.05 20.85
CA GLY A 612 4.50 -15.10 20.38
C GLY A 612 4.91 -13.85 19.58
N ARG A 613 4.13 -12.76 19.64
CA ARG A 613 4.33 -11.57 18.80
C ARG A 613 5.69 -10.91 19.06
N PHE A 614 6.21 -11.07 20.28
CA PHE A 614 7.46 -10.48 20.74
C PHE A 614 8.70 -11.41 20.60
N ASP A 615 8.56 -12.60 20.02
CA ASP A 615 9.61 -13.63 19.99
C ASP A 615 10.91 -13.23 19.27
N THR A 616 10.83 -12.25 18.38
CA THR A 616 11.96 -11.74 17.57
C THR A 616 12.09 -10.22 17.64
N TYR A 617 11.44 -9.57 18.60
CA TYR A 617 11.49 -8.12 18.77
C TYR A 617 12.88 -7.63 19.21
N ASP A 618 13.29 -6.46 18.73
CA ASP A 618 14.48 -5.77 19.22
C ASP A 618 14.33 -5.39 20.70
N ILE A 619 15.46 -5.26 21.40
CA ILE A 619 15.51 -4.99 22.82
C ILE A 619 15.60 -3.49 23.15
N SER A 620 15.54 -2.58 22.19
CA SER A 620 15.62 -1.13 22.42
C SER A 620 14.62 -0.59 23.45
N TYR A 621 14.92 0.56 24.04
CA TYR A 621 14.05 1.19 25.04
C TYR A 621 12.83 1.88 24.44
N PHE A 622 12.97 2.53 23.28
CA PHE A 622 11.87 3.32 22.72
C PHE A 622 10.94 2.46 21.87
N CYS A 623 11.48 1.65 20.96
CA CYS A 623 10.70 0.82 20.04
C CYS A 623 10.60 -0.66 20.44
N GLY A 624 11.44 -1.12 21.38
CA GLY A 624 11.64 -2.53 21.67
C GLY A 624 11.17 -3.00 23.05
N LEU A 625 11.58 -4.23 23.39
CA LEU A 625 11.15 -4.94 24.59
C LEU A 625 11.48 -4.22 25.91
N THR A 626 12.59 -3.47 25.95
CA THR A 626 13.01 -2.80 27.19
C THR A 626 12.04 -1.68 27.58
N GLY A 627 11.43 -0.99 26.60
CA GLY A 627 10.39 0.01 26.86
C GLY A 627 9.14 -0.59 27.47
N ILE A 628 8.68 -1.70 26.90
CA ILE A 628 7.53 -2.47 27.38
C ILE A 628 7.79 -2.98 28.80
N TYR A 629 8.96 -3.58 29.03
CA TYR A 629 9.40 -4.03 30.35
C TYR A 629 9.46 -2.87 31.37
N SER A 630 9.95 -1.70 30.96
CA SER A 630 10.00 -0.52 31.83
C SER A 630 8.62 -0.07 32.28
N PHE A 631 7.64 -0.07 31.38
CA PHE A 631 6.25 0.19 31.72
C PHE A 631 5.72 -0.85 32.70
N ILE A 632 5.85 -2.15 32.40
CA ILE A 632 5.41 -3.26 33.26
C ILE A 632 6.01 -3.15 34.67
N LYS A 633 7.31 -2.89 34.78
CA LYS A 633 8.03 -2.72 36.05
C LYS A 633 7.53 -1.53 36.88
N LYS A 634 7.12 -0.44 36.22
CA LYS A 634 6.57 0.74 36.91
C LYS A 634 5.18 0.47 37.47
N VAL A 635 4.32 -0.20 36.69
CA VAL A 635 2.93 -0.46 37.09
C VAL A 635 2.78 -1.62 38.08
N GLU A 636 3.77 -2.51 38.19
CA GLU A 636 3.82 -3.59 39.19
C GLU A 636 3.55 -3.13 40.62
N LYS A 637 3.99 -1.91 40.97
CA LYS A 637 3.88 -1.37 42.33
C LYS A 637 2.54 -0.73 42.63
N ILE A 638 1.63 -0.66 41.66
CA ILE A 638 0.34 0.02 41.79
C ILE A 638 -0.70 -0.95 42.34
N PRO A 639 -1.37 -0.62 43.47
CA PRO A 639 -2.48 -1.42 43.97
C PRO A 639 -3.61 -1.53 42.92
N GLY A 640 -4.03 -2.76 42.63
CA GLY A 640 -5.07 -3.05 41.64
C GLY A 640 -4.57 -3.45 40.26
N ILE A 641 -3.24 -3.44 40.03
CA ILE A 641 -2.65 -3.97 38.80
C ILE A 641 -2.17 -5.42 39.01
N GLU A 642 -2.65 -6.31 38.15
CA GLU A 642 -2.32 -7.74 38.13
C GLU A 642 -1.49 -8.07 36.90
N LEU A 643 -0.22 -8.49 37.12
CA LEU A 643 0.72 -8.82 36.04
C LEU A 643 0.76 -10.30 35.66
N PHE A 644 0.29 -11.21 36.51
CA PHE A 644 0.31 -12.66 36.24
C PHE A 644 1.65 -13.23 35.76
N GLY A 645 2.78 -12.77 36.30
CA GLY A 645 4.12 -13.23 35.89
C GLY A 645 4.63 -12.67 34.56
N LEU A 646 3.95 -11.65 34.00
CA LEU A 646 4.34 -11.03 32.73
C LEU A 646 5.71 -10.37 32.80
N LYS A 647 6.08 -9.80 33.95
CA LYS A 647 7.40 -9.18 34.16
C LYS A 647 8.52 -10.18 33.96
N GLU A 648 8.49 -11.32 34.67
CA GLU A 648 9.47 -12.40 34.58
C GLU A 648 9.50 -13.01 33.18
N SER A 649 8.36 -13.03 32.50
CA SER A 649 8.24 -13.48 31.11
C SER A 649 9.00 -12.55 30.15
N PHE A 650 8.85 -11.23 30.30
CA PHE A 650 9.62 -10.25 29.55
C PHE A 650 11.11 -10.26 29.90
N GLU A 651 11.47 -10.56 31.15
CA GLU A 651 12.88 -10.73 31.55
C GLU A 651 13.55 -11.85 30.73
N LYS A 652 12.90 -13.01 30.63
CA LYS A 652 13.38 -14.14 29.80
C LYS A 652 13.42 -13.79 28.31
N LEU A 653 12.41 -13.06 27.84
CA LEU A 653 12.31 -12.67 26.44
C LEU A 653 13.44 -11.72 26.03
N ILE A 654 13.75 -10.74 26.88
CA ILE A 654 14.86 -9.82 26.65
C ILE A 654 16.19 -10.58 26.64
N GLU A 655 16.41 -11.52 27.57
CA GLU A 655 17.62 -12.37 27.56
C GLU A 655 17.79 -13.14 26.24
N LYS A 656 16.70 -13.75 25.75
CA LYS A 656 16.68 -14.48 24.48
C LYS A 656 16.97 -13.55 23.29
N ASN A 657 16.36 -12.36 23.28
CA ASN A 657 16.35 -11.50 22.09
C ASN A 657 17.61 -10.64 21.90
N ILE A 658 18.53 -10.62 22.88
CA ILE A 658 19.88 -10.04 22.69
C ILE A 658 20.54 -10.63 21.44
N ALA A 659 20.40 -11.94 21.21
CA ALA A 659 21.01 -12.63 20.07
C ALA A 659 20.45 -12.17 18.70
N TYR A 660 19.23 -11.61 18.67
CA TYR A 660 18.59 -11.11 17.45
C TYR A 660 18.86 -9.62 17.19
N THR A 661 19.43 -8.92 18.17
CA THR A 661 19.68 -7.47 18.08
C THR A 661 20.81 -7.17 17.09
N ASN A 662 20.47 -6.43 16.03
CA ASN A 662 21.40 -6.02 14.97
C ASN A 662 21.33 -4.51 14.64
N CYS A 663 20.44 -3.76 15.28
CA CYS A 663 20.34 -2.31 15.16
C CYS A 663 21.17 -1.60 16.24
N TYR A 664 22.03 -0.68 15.81
CA TYR A 664 22.95 0.05 16.68
C TYR A 664 22.65 1.54 16.69
N ASP A 665 21.40 1.90 16.96
CA ASP A 665 21.02 3.27 17.29
C ASP A 665 20.40 3.35 18.70
N SER A 666 19.94 4.53 19.11
CA SER A 666 19.26 4.72 20.39
C SER A 666 17.74 4.70 20.28
N LEU A 667 17.13 4.83 19.10
CA LEU A 667 15.68 4.80 18.97
C LEU A 667 15.18 3.35 18.91
N SER A 668 15.54 2.66 17.83
CA SER A 668 15.08 1.30 17.53
C SER A 668 16.11 0.24 17.90
N GLY A 669 17.33 0.62 18.27
CA GLY A 669 18.44 -0.26 18.53
C GLY A 669 18.97 -0.30 19.96
N VAL A 670 20.07 -1.03 20.11
CA VAL A 670 20.60 -1.50 21.39
C VAL A 670 21.08 -0.40 22.34
N HIS A 671 21.45 0.79 21.84
CA HIS A 671 22.11 1.79 22.67
C HIS A 671 21.21 2.30 23.80
N SER A 672 19.91 2.43 23.55
CA SER A 672 18.99 2.86 24.60
C SER A 672 18.70 1.78 25.63
N ALA A 673 18.75 0.50 25.25
CA ALA A 673 18.67 -0.61 26.20
C ALA A 673 19.86 -0.58 27.18
N VAL A 674 21.08 -0.39 26.68
CA VAL A 674 22.29 -0.22 27.50
C VAL A 674 22.12 0.93 28.49
N ILE A 675 21.66 2.09 28.02
CA ILE A 675 21.50 3.27 28.88
C ILE A 675 20.43 3.03 29.95
N TYR A 676 19.30 2.40 29.60
CA TYR A 676 18.25 2.07 30.56
C TYR A 676 18.75 1.14 31.67
N TYR A 677 19.38 0.01 31.31
CA TYR A 677 19.88 -0.94 32.31
C TYR A 677 21.06 -0.42 33.12
N TYR A 678 21.86 0.50 32.55
CA TYR A 678 22.87 1.23 33.32
C TYR A 678 22.23 2.12 34.41
N GLY A 679 21.01 2.59 34.23
CA GLY A 679 20.33 3.45 35.20
C GLY A 679 20.18 2.83 36.59
N ASP A 680 20.03 1.51 36.69
CA ASP A 680 19.82 0.81 37.96
C ASP A 680 20.66 -0.47 38.15
N TYR A 681 21.67 -0.74 37.31
CA TYR A 681 22.51 -1.96 37.39
C TYR A 681 23.20 -2.17 38.76
N LYS A 682 23.45 -1.10 39.51
CA LYS A 682 24.05 -1.17 40.85
C LYS A 682 23.11 -1.83 41.85
N GLU A 683 21.81 -1.55 41.75
CA GLU A 683 20.79 -1.94 42.72
C GLU A 683 19.92 -3.11 42.24
N ASN A 684 19.85 -3.33 40.92
CA ASN A 684 19.00 -4.34 40.30
C ASN A 684 19.81 -5.46 39.64
N TYR A 685 19.65 -6.69 40.15
CA TYR A 685 20.37 -7.87 39.66
C TYR A 685 20.09 -8.17 38.18
N PHE A 686 18.82 -8.12 37.75
CA PHE A 686 18.46 -8.38 36.36
C PHE A 686 19.13 -7.37 35.42
N SER A 687 19.10 -6.08 35.77
CA SER A 687 19.71 -5.02 34.97
C SER A 687 21.22 -5.18 34.87
N ARG A 688 21.89 -5.59 35.96
CA ARG A 688 23.31 -5.97 35.94
C ARG A 688 23.61 -7.15 35.01
N LYS A 689 22.78 -8.18 35.04
CA LYS A 689 22.91 -9.36 34.17
C LYS A 689 22.74 -8.94 32.71
N ILE A 690 21.67 -8.23 32.39
CA ILE A 690 21.33 -7.85 31.01
C ILE A 690 22.36 -6.90 30.41
N ILE A 691 22.76 -5.83 31.11
CA ILE A 691 23.77 -4.91 30.55
C ILE A 691 25.08 -5.63 30.27
N THR A 692 25.47 -6.58 31.12
CA THR A 692 26.67 -7.40 30.91
C THR A 692 26.52 -8.28 29.67
N SER A 693 25.39 -8.96 29.50
CA SER A 693 25.12 -9.79 28.31
C SER A 693 25.08 -8.97 27.02
N ILE A 694 24.41 -7.82 27.04
CA ILE A 694 24.37 -6.87 25.90
C ILE A 694 25.80 -6.41 25.57
N THR A 695 26.61 -6.12 26.60
CA THR A 695 27.99 -5.67 26.42
C THR A 695 28.83 -6.70 25.67
N TYR A 696 28.75 -7.98 26.06
CA TYR A 696 29.46 -9.05 25.35
C TYR A 696 28.96 -9.25 23.92
N HIS A 697 27.64 -9.29 23.71
CA HIS A 697 27.05 -9.37 22.36
C HIS A 697 27.52 -8.22 21.46
N PHE A 698 27.52 -7.00 22.00
CA PHE A 698 28.02 -5.82 21.30
C PHE A 698 29.50 -5.96 20.93
N MET A 699 30.35 -6.43 21.86
CA MET A 699 31.78 -6.60 21.62
C MET A 699 32.10 -7.65 20.55
N GLU A 700 31.25 -8.65 20.38
CA GLU A 700 31.39 -9.70 19.37
C GLU A 700 30.89 -9.25 17.98
N ASN A 701 29.80 -8.50 17.93
CA ASN A 701 29.07 -8.26 16.67
C ASN A 701 29.20 -6.83 16.13
N PHE A 702 29.56 -5.84 16.95
CA PHE A 702 29.60 -4.44 16.51
C PHE A 702 30.86 -4.10 15.73
N ASN A 703 30.68 -3.34 14.64
CA ASN A 703 31.75 -2.64 13.94
C ASN A 703 31.32 -1.21 13.60
N MET A 704 32.22 -0.24 13.78
CA MET A 704 32.02 1.17 13.43
C MET A 704 31.54 1.38 11.98
N ARG A 705 31.88 0.50 11.04
CA ARG A 705 31.38 0.56 9.65
C ARG A 705 29.85 0.50 9.56
N MET A 706 29.20 -0.19 10.49
CA MET A 706 27.73 -0.30 10.53
C MET A 706 27.10 1.06 10.85
N MET A 707 27.68 1.81 11.81
CA MET A 707 27.28 3.18 12.10
C MET A 707 27.53 4.13 10.95
N ASP A 708 28.67 3.98 10.27
CA ASP A 708 29.04 4.86 9.16
C ASP A 708 28.13 4.68 7.94
N ALA A 709 27.63 3.47 7.71
CA ALA A 709 26.72 3.16 6.62
C ALA A 709 25.33 3.77 6.82
N THR A 710 24.83 3.77 8.06
CA THR A 710 23.39 4.04 8.32
C THR A 710 23.16 5.28 9.20
N PHE A 711 24.09 5.61 10.10
CA PHE A 711 23.88 6.51 11.24
C PHE A 711 25.00 7.55 11.39
N SER A 712 25.54 8.05 10.28
CA SER A 712 26.65 9.01 10.26
C SER A 712 26.21 10.46 10.62
N PHE A 713 25.63 10.64 11.80
CA PHE A 713 25.03 11.89 12.28
C PHE A 713 25.56 12.32 13.66
N ALA A 714 25.51 13.63 13.91
CA ALA A 714 25.66 14.20 15.26
C ALA A 714 24.30 14.20 15.95
N SER A 715 23.97 13.08 16.57
CA SER A 715 22.63 12.76 17.04
C SER A 715 22.68 11.80 18.22
N PHE A 716 21.75 12.01 19.16
CA PHE A 716 21.53 11.06 20.26
C PHE A 716 20.68 9.87 19.81
N ALA A 717 19.58 10.09 19.09
CA ALA A 717 18.68 9.02 18.64
C ALA A 717 19.33 8.09 17.60
N HIS A 718 20.00 8.65 16.60
CA HIS A 718 20.46 7.94 15.40
C HIS A 718 21.94 8.20 15.07
N GLY A 719 22.79 8.50 16.04
CA GLY A 719 24.14 8.97 15.75
C GLY A 719 25.21 8.67 16.78
N TYR A 720 26.39 9.26 16.55
CA TYR A 720 27.59 9.00 17.33
C TYR A 720 27.44 9.37 18.82
N THR A 721 26.57 10.32 19.15
CA THR A 721 26.33 10.73 20.55
C THR A 721 25.67 9.60 21.35
N GLY A 722 24.66 8.94 20.76
CA GLY A 722 23.99 7.78 21.36
C GLY A 722 24.96 6.62 21.56
N LEU A 723 25.71 6.28 20.51
CA LEU A 723 26.79 5.29 20.56
C LEU A 723 27.76 5.58 21.70
N MET A 724 28.38 6.77 21.73
CA MET A 724 29.35 7.11 22.78
C MET A 724 28.76 7.01 24.18
N THR A 725 27.51 7.41 24.37
CA THR A 725 26.83 7.31 25.66
C THR A 725 26.73 5.85 26.10
N SER A 726 26.28 4.96 25.21
CA SER A 726 26.23 3.53 25.51
C SER A 726 27.61 2.91 25.77
N LEU A 727 28.64 3.33 25.01
CA LEU A 727 30.01 2.84 25.20
C LEU A 727 30.58 3.23 26.56
N LEU A 728 30.30 4.45 27.04
CA LEU A 728 30.71 4.90 28.37
C LEU A 728 30.03 4.07 29.46
N CYS A 729 28.72 3.82 29.33
CA CYS A 729 27.99 2.94 30.25
C CYS A 729 28.58 1.52 30.28
N MET A 730 28.80 0.90 29.11
CA MET A 730 29.39 -0.44 29.02
C MET A 730 30.81 -0.49 29.58
N ASN A 731 31.62 0.53 29.32
CA ASN A 731 32.98 0.60 29.86
C ASN A 731 33.01 0.72 31.38
N ARG A 732 32.05 1.44 31.99
CA ARG A 732 31.92 1.50 33.45
C ARG A 732 31.58 0.14 34.05
N VAL A 733 30.85 -0.71 33.33
CA VAL A 733 30.42 -2.05 33.78
C VAL A 733 31.54 -3.09 33.62
N VAL A 734 32.10 -3.23 32.41
CA VAL A 734 33.04 -4.32 32.06
C VAL A 734 34.51 -3.89 32.15
N LYS A 735 34.81 -2.58 32.05
CA LYS A 735 36.16 -2.02 32.07
C LYS A 735 37.09 -2.64 31.02
N ASP A 736 36.77 -2.44 29.74
CA ASP A 736 37.55 -2.96 28.61
C ASP A 736 38.08 -1.80 27.74
N ASP A 737 39.40 -1.79 27.49
CA ASP A 737 40.09 -0.72 26.77
C ASP A 737 39.60 -0.53 25.32
N ARG A 738 38.97 -1.54 24.71
CA ARG A 738 38.38 -1.42 23.37
C ARG A 738 37.32 -0.34 23.31
N PHE A 739 36.57 -0.12 24.39
CA PHE A 739 35.55 0.94 24.44
C PHE A 739 36.17 2.32 24.36
N SER A 740 37.28 2.56 25.08
CA SER A 740 38.03 3.82 25.00
C SER A 740 38.49 4.14 23.57
N ILE A 741 38.88 3.12 22.80
CA ILE A 741 39.25 3.26 21.38
C ILE A 741 38.03 3.64 20.54
N LEU A 742 36.90 2.97 20.73
CA LEU A 742 35.66 3.24 19.99
C LEU A 742 35.09 4.63 20.31
N ILE A 743 35.11 5.04 21.58
CA ILE A 743 34.67 6.38 22.02
C ILE A 743 35.50 7.46 21.32
N LYS A 744 36.84 7.34 21.34
CA LYS A 744 37.72 8.30 20.64
C LYS A 744 37.41 8.37 19.14
N LYS A 745 37.17 7.23 18.49
CA LYS A 745 36.81 7.17 17.06
C LYS A 745 35.46 7.85 16.78
N ALA A 746 34.43 7.58 17.60
CA ALA A 746 33.11 8.18 17.47
C ALA A 746 33.15 9.69 17.75
N TRP A 747 33.93 10.12 18.73
CA TRP A 747 34.14 11.53 19.06
C TRP A 747 34.77 12.29 17.90
N GLU A 748 35.83 11.78 17.30
CA GLU A 748 36.47 12.41 16.13
C GLU A 748 35.52 12.50 14.93
N LYS A 749 34.63 11.52 14.76
CA LYS A 749 33.59 11.55 13.71
C LYS A 749 32.52 12.60 14.00
N GLU A 750 32.00 12.68 15.21
CA GLU A 750 31.03 13.72 15.62
C GLU A 750 31.63 15.13 15.53
N LYS A 751 32.91 15.28 15.93
CA LYS A 751 33.64 16.56 15.88
C LYS A 751 33.77 17.10 14.46
N LYS A 752 33.93 16.24 13.45
CA LYS A 752 33.93 16.63 12.02
C LYS A 752 32.59 17.19 11.56
N LEU A 753 31.50 16.91 12.29
CA LEU A 753 30.18 17.44 12.00
C LEU A 753 29.91 18.76 12.74
N LYS A 754 30.77 19.19 13.67
CA LYS A 754 30.59 20.46 14.41
C LYS A 754 30.91 21.64 13.50
N VAL A 755 29.96 22.57 13.37
CA VAL A 755 30.11 23.80 12.57
C VAL A 755 30.55 24.97 13.45
N SER A 756 29.90 25.14 14.60
CA SER A 756 30.21 26.17 15.58
C SER A 756 29.79 25.70 16.97
N ASP A 757 29.91 26.56 17.97
CA ASP A 757 29.39 26.23 19.30
C ASP A 757 27.89 25.93 19.25
N PHE A 758 27.54 24.80 19.86
CA PHE A 758 26.20 24.22 19.90
C PHE A 758 25.55 23.93 18.54
N LYS A 759 26.34 23.84 17.45
CA LYS A 759 25.84 23.59 16.09
C LYS A 759 26.59 22.45 15.39
N TRP A 760 25.83 21.52 14.84
CA TRP A 760 26.32 20.41 14.03
C TRP A 760 25.58 20.34 12.70
N VAL A 761 26.24 19.90 11.64
CA VAL A 761 25.64 19.68 10.32
C VAL A 761 24.56 18.60 10.42
N ASP A 762 23.34 18.90 9.97
CA ASP A 762 22.32 17.89 9.72
C ASP A 762 22.41 17.42 8.26
N LYS A 763 23.02 16.25 8.04
CA LYS A 763 23.21 15.69 6.69
C LYS A 763 21.90 15.34 5.96
N ARG A 764 20.76 15.37 6.65
CA ARG A 764 19.44 15.15 6.06
C ARG A 764 18.92 16.40 5.33
N ARG A 765 19.50 17.57 5.64
CA ARG A 765 19.13 18.83 5.00
C ARG A 765 20.10 19.13 3.86
N ALA A 766 19.55 19.44 2.69
CA ALA A 766 20.34 19.71 1.49
C ALA A 766 21.28 20.92 1.65
N ASP A 767 20.92 21.88 2.50
CA ASP A 767 21.71 23.07 2.80
C ASP A 767 22.75 22.87 3.92
N GLY A 768 22.78 21.68 4.55
CA GLY A 768 23.66 21.37 5.67
C GLY A 768 23.39 22.17 6.93
N SER A 769 22.22 22.81 7.06
CA SER A 769 21.86 23.61 8.24
C SER A 769 21.78 22.74 9.50
N SER A 770 21.97 23.38 10.66
CA SER A 770 21.93 22.68 11.95
C SER A 770 20.51 22.46 12.44
N SER A 771 20.30 21.31 13.08
CA SER A 771 19.07 20.97 13.79
C SER A 771 19.23 21.14 15.31
N HIS A 772 18.14 21.44 15.99
CA HIS A 772 18.08 21.64 17.44
C HIS A 772 17.06 20.69 18.11
N TYR A 773 16.89 19.48 17.56
CA TYR A 773 15.97 18.49 18.08
C TYR A 773 16.65 17.51 19.05
N TRP A 774 15.85 16.79 19.82
CA TRP A 774 16.34 15.67 20.62
C TRP A 774 16.90 14.55 19.73
N CYS A 775 16.15 14.20 18.68
CA CYS A 775 16.55 13.15 17.75
C CYS A 775 17.79 13.53 16.94
N HIS A 776 17.86 14.74 16.39
CA HIS A 776 19.01 15.22 15.61
C HIS A 776 19.43 16.62 16.03
N GLY A 777 20.70 16.73 16.47
CA GLY A 777 21.33 17.99 16.79
C GLY A 777 21.46 18.31 18.27
N SER A 778 21.53 19.60 18.59
CA SER A 778 22.14 20.08 19.84
C SER A 778 21.42 19.65 21.12
N CYS A 779 20.10 19.49 21.11
CA CYS A 779 19.34 19.18 22.32
C CYS A 779 19.61 17.76 22.83
N GLY A 780 19.62 16.77 21.95
CA GLY A 780 20.01 15.40 22.31
C GLY A 780 21.48 15.30 22.73
N ILE A 781 22.36 16.02 22.04
CA ILE A 781 23.79 16.09 22.39
C ILE A 781 23.97 16.68 23.79
N MET A 782 23.32 17.81 24.06
CA MET A 782 23.38 18.47 25.37
C MET A 782 22.91 17.53 26.49
N GLN A 783 21.77 16.86 26.31
CA GLN A 783 21.26 15.91 27.30
C GLN A 783 22.26 14.77 27.57
N ALA A 784 22.86 14.21 26.51
CA ALA A 784 23.90 13.19 26.66
C ALA A 784 25.12 13.71 27.43
N ARG A 785 25.62 14.90 27.11
CA ARG A 785 26.80 15.48 27.80
C ARG A 785 26.49 15.84 29.26
N LEU A 786 25.29 16.31 29.56
CA LEU A 786 24.85 16.53 30.94
C LEU A 786 24.79 15.23 31.73
N PHE A 787 24.30 14.16 31.11
CA PHE A 787 24.33 12.82 31.69
C PHE A 787 25.77 12.36 31.95
N TRP A 788 26.68 12.54 31.00
CA TRP A 788 28.10 12.17 31.17
C TRP A 788 28.77 12.92 32.31
N TYR A 789 28.51 14.23 32.40
CA TYR A 789 29.03 15.05 33.49
C TYR A 789 28.51 14.57 34.86
N LYS A 790 27.21 14.28 34.96
CA LYS A 790 26.59 13.79 36.21
C LYS A 790 27.14 12.43 36.63
N GLU A 791 27.42 11.56 35.67
CA GLU A 791 27.98 10.22 35.91
C GLU A 791 29.50 10.20 36.05
N GLU A 792 30.19 11.34 35.95
CA GLU A 792 31.65 11.46 35.99
C GLU A 792 32.36 10.52 35.00
N PHE A 793 31.88 10.51 33.76
CA PHE A 793 32.43 9.71 32.66
C PHE A 793 33.69 10.30 32.00
#